data_AF-A0A964BRV6-F1
#
_entry.id   AF-A0A964BRV6-F1
#
_cell.length_a   1.000
_cell.length_b   1.000
_cell.length_c   1.000
_cell.angle_alpha   90.00
_cell.angle_beta   90.00
_cell.angle_gamma   90.00
#
_symmetry.space_group_name_H-M   'P 1'
#
loop_
_entity.id
_entity.type
_entity.pdbx_description
1 polymer ?
#
loop_
_entity_poly.entity_id
_entity_poly.type
_entity_poly.pdbx_seq_one_letter_code
_entity_poly.pdbx_strand_id
1 'polypeptide(L)'
;MLNKVAEQKAHTIRYVLVVGWILLIVSLFFDPISAHLTDPNTTFFSPLKDDLLIRAANPETCIRLQGECIKDGDIPYKAGARIFWGYIVPAGFGIVFVLGHEFWRRICPLYFLSQIPRALGLKPKKKISENKWLTENHLYLQFVLFFIGLNMRILFINSARPVFGGFLVFTIGAAIIMNLFYGGRSWCHYVCPFGMVQMALTGPRGLLGSEAQKEPPKTITQSMCRTFDQETGKEKATCISCKSPCMDIDSEKAYWEQLTKPGRKLVQYGYLGLVCGYFLYYFLYSGNFDYYFSGSWTHEKGQVAKIFNPGFFIGGQAIPIPKFVATPLTLAAMAGIVFLIVTQIEKIYTGIVKKQNPNLDRKIIIHRVFTIVTFLAVNCFYVYGGRPELLRLPFVVNMIFNGLVVLISTLWLVRTWGRTNEQYKKESIADKLRRQLKKLSIDFTSVLGGRTLDDLKADELDLLAQVVPQVTKQDRIQVYKGVLEESLASGNVEATNSLKSLESVRQRLEVTEEEHYAMLSEIGIDDPTLINAEEYSREERFRIESYKESIAGILQELVDSGMPVGEAVSARTNQIANLKNEYNINSEEHLQVLSGLFDSLRPKAEKLLALLQTENSRYQVISNFQPYSSTPVFMLLRKLLLAKQQLIVRPLLAVLELLNDEPDAVHLAQRTGVVATDAISQVLTAEPQWQQRLNPNILREIMPGGISSTQETVVKAGGTKTILHSESRSAQAVDDTLLELLQEPNPITESASLYALTQLNRDKGIAQAQQIMQQPLQNDLVKGTAASILGQAPGTSVIEQLLTMSGQSHFQTMTPDQLLSLVTQAQQNNRDITEITPPGG
;
A
#
# COMPACT_ATOMS: atom_id res chain seq x y z
N MET A 1 -3.18 3.51 -17.05
CA MET A 1 -4.44 2.92 -16.55
C MET A 1 -4.39 1.41 -16.26
N LEU A 2 -3.46 0.61 -16.83
CA LEU A 2 -3.32 -0.82 -16.49
C LEU A 2 -2.82 -1.12 -15.06
N ASN A 3 -2.25 -0.11 -14.39
CA ASN A 3 -1.58 -0.28 -13.09
C ASN A 3 -2.56 -0.33 -11.91
N LYS A 4 -3.85 0.01 -12.13
CA LYS A 4 -4.93 0.04 -11.11
C LYS A 4 -5.95 -1.10 -11.25
N VAL A 5 -5.63 -2.17 -12.00
CA VAL A 5 -6.55 -3.31 -12.14
C VAL A 5 -6.74 -3.99 -10.79
N ALA A 6 -7.99 -4.14 -10.35
CA ALA A 6 -8.34 -4.83 -9.11
C ALA A 6 -7.84 -6.28 -9.08
N GLU A 7 -7.49 -6.78 -7.90
CA GLU A 7 -6.89 -8.10 -7.70
C GLU A 7 -7.81 -9.23 -8.13
N GLN A 8 -9.13 -9.09 -7.96
CA GLN A 8 -10.11 -10.06 -8.46
C GLN A 8 -9.99 -10.27 -9.98
N LYS A 9 -9.99 -9.19 -10.77
CA LYS A 9 -9.86 -9.26 -12.23
C LYS A 9 -8.52 -9.87 -12.64
N ALA A 10 -7.44 -9.48 -11.97
CA ALA A 10 -6.12 -10.06 -12.22
C ALA A 10 -6.04 -11.54 -11.82
N HIS A 11 -6.80 -11.97 -10.81
CA HIS A 11 -6.91 -13.37 -10.42
C HIS A 11 -7.62 -14.20 -11.50
N THR A 12 -8.74 -13.71 -12.05
CA THR A 12 -9.43 -14.35 -13.18
C THR A 12 -8.52 -14.47 -14.41
N ILE A 13 -7.82 -13.39 -14.77
CA ILE A 13 -6.86 -13.39 -15.89
C ILE A 13 -5.77 -14.44 -15.66
N ARG A 14 -5.19 -14.50 -14.46
CA ARG A 14 -4.19 -15.52 -14.12
C ARG A 14 -4.74 -16.93 -14.24
N TYR A 15 -5.96 -17.17 -13.79
CA TYR A 15 -6.58 -18.48 -13.90
C TYR A 15 -6.70 -18.94 -15.36
N VAL A 16 -7.17 -18.06 -16.25
CA VAL A 16 -7.22 -18.33 -17.69
C VAL A 16 -5.83 -18.62 -18.27
N LEU A 17 -4.83 -17.82 -17.92
CA LEU A 17 -3.45 -18.01 -18.39
C LEU A 17 -2.84 -19.32 -17.87
N VAL A 18 -3.14 -19.71 -16.63
CA VAL A 18 -2.67 -20.96 -16.02
C VAL A 18 -3.34 -22.16 -16.67
N VAL A 19 -4.65 -22.11 -16.92
CA VAL A 19 -5.36 -23.17 -17.67
C VAL A 19 -4.75 -23.32 -19.07
N GLY A 20 -4.53 -22.21 -19.79
CA GLY A 20 -3.86 -22.24 -21.10
C GLY A 20 -2.43 -22.79 -21.03
N TRP A 21 -1.69 -22.47 -19.98
CA TRP A 21 -0.32 -22.97 -19.77
C TRP A 21 -0.29 -24.47 -19.43
N ILE A 22 -1.21 -24.95 -18.59
CA ILE A 22 -1.37 -26.38 -18.28
C ILE A 22 -1.78 -27.13 -19.54
N LEU A 23 -2.71 -26.60 -20.33
CA LEU A 23 -3.09 -27.19 -21.62
C LEU A 23 -1.89 -27.29 -22.56
N LEU A 24 -1.06 -26.26 -22.63
CA LEU A 24 0.19 -26.31 -23.39
C LEU A 24 1.12 -27.40 -22.87
N ILE A 25 1.32 -27.51 -21.55
CA ILE A 25 2.16 -28.57 -20.95
C ILE A 25 1.62 -29.96 -21.28
N VAL A 26 0.31 -30.18 -21.15
CA VAL A 26 -0.35 -31.45 -21.50
C VAL A 26 -0.14 -31.76 -22.99
N SER A 27 -0.27 -30.74 -23.86
CA SER A 27 -0.03 -30.90 -25.31
C SER A 27 1.39 -31.38 -25.63
N LEU A 28 2.38 -31.09 -24.79
CA LEU A 28 3.75 -31.56 -25.03
C LEU A 28 3.88 -33.09 -24.88
N PHE A 29 3.05 -33.71 -24.05
CA PHE A 29 2.97 -35.16 -23.87
C PHE A 29 1.97 -35.81 -24.82
N PHE A 30 0.77 -35.22 -24.92
CA PHE A 30 -0.33 -35.77 -25.71
C PHE A 30 -1.03 -34.66 -26.51
N ASP A 31 -0.96 -34.76 -27.84
CA ASP A 31 -1.50 -33.75 -28.74
C ASP A 31 -1.91 -34.42 -30.06
N PRO A 32 -3.21 -34.74 -30.17
CA PRO A 32 -3.78 -35.38 -31.35
C PRO A 32 -4.25 -34.37 -32.41
N ILE A 33 -4.37 -33.08 -32.07
CA ILE A 33 -5.06 -32.08 -32.90
C ILE A 33 -4.07 -31.25 -33.70
N SER A 34 -3.00 -30.76 -33.08
CA SER A 34 -2.23 -29.66 -33.68
C SER A 34 -1.40 -30.07 -34.90
N ALA A 35 -1.17 -31.37 -35.09
CA ALA A 35 -0.63 -31.91 -36.33
C ALA A 35 -1.50 -31.53 -37.54
N HIS A 36 -2.83 -31.61 -37.41
CA HIS A 36 -3.73 -31.18 -38.49
C HIS A 36 -3.69 -29.67 -38.72
N LEU A 37 -3.29 -28.86 -37.74
CA LEU A 37 -3.19 -27.40 -37.89
C LEU A 37 -1.91 -26.96 -38.60
N THR A 38 -0.86 -27.78 -38.62
CA THR A 38 0.43 -27.48 -39.27
C THR A 38 0.54 -28.09 -40.66
N ASP A 39 -0.38 -29.00 -41.02
CA ASP A 39 -0.39 -29.68 -42.30
C ASP A 39 -0.62 -28.69 -43.47
N PRO A 40 0.35 -28.57 -44.40
CA PRO A 40 0.24 -27.67 -45.55
C PRO A 40 -0.86 -28.09 -46.55
N ASN A 41 -1.29 -29.35 -46.54
CA ASN A 41 -2.28 -29.87 -47.49
C ASN A 41 -3.73 -29.67 -47.02
N THR A 42 -3.93 -29.11 -45.83
CA THR A 42 -5.28 -28.84 -45.32
C THR A 42 -5.97 -27.70 -46.06
N THR A 43 -7.26 -27.88 -46.31
CA THR A 43 -8.14 -26.96 -47.05
C THR A 43 -8.74 -25.86 -46.18
N PHE A 44 -8.74 -25.99 -44.85
CA PHE A 44 -9.20 -24.94 -43.94
C PHE A 44 -8.07 -23.95 -43.61
N PHE A 45 -8.42 -22.70 -43.33
CA PHE A 45 -7.46 -21.68 -42.94
C PHE A 45 -6.88 -21.97 -41.54
N SER A 46 -5.56 -22.17 -41.46
CA SER A 46 -4.83 -22.31 -40.20
C SER A 46 -3.69 -21.28 -40.13
N PRO A 47 -3.60 -20.48 -39.05
CA PRO A 47 -2.47 -19.56 -38.85
C PRO A 47 -1.15 -20.28 -38.52
N LEU A 48 -1.21 -21.58 -38.21
CA LEU A 48 -0.04 -22.43 -37.94
C LEU A 48 0.40 -23.23 -39.17
N LYS A 49 -0.30 -23.08 -40.30
CA LYS A 49 0.08 -23.69 -41.58
C LYS A 49 1.51 -23.29 -41.94
N ASP A 50 2.31 -24.25 -42.37
CA ASP A 50 3.73 -24.03 -42.64
C ASP A 50 4.05 -24.15 -44.14
N ASP A 51 3.78 -23.08 -44.88
CA ASP A 51 3.99 -23.03 -46.33
C ASP A 51 5.48 -22.96 -46.72
N LEU A 52 6.40 -22.78 -45.75
CA LEU A 52 7.85 -22.82 -45.95
C LEU A 52 8.34 -24.15 -46.52
N LEU A 53 7.50 -25.19 -46.47
CA LEU A 53 7.78 -26.53 -46.98
C LEU A 53 7.57 -26.71 -48.47
N ILE A 54 6.80 -25.83 -49.13
CA ILE A 54 6.78 -25.79 -50.61
C ILE A 54 8.20 -25.54 -51.14
N ARG A 55 9.05 -24.84 -50.36
CA ARG A 55 10.45 -24.59 -50.71
C ARG A 55 11.37 -25.79 -50.49
N ALA A 56 11.02 -26.73 -49.61
CA ALA A 56 11.84 -27.91 -49.30
C ALA A 56 11.79 -28.98 -50.40
N ALA A 57 10.69 -29.04 -51.16
CA ALA A 57 10.52 -29.96 -52.29
C ALA A 57 11.40 -29.62 -53.50
N ASN A 58 11.90 -28.39 -53.61
CA ASN A 58 12.79 -27.97 -54.68
C ASN A 58 14.26 -27.97 -54.17
N PRO A 59 15.17 -28.78 -54.74
CA PRO A 59 16.59 -28.85 -54.33
C PRO A 59 17.33 -27.50 -54.40
N GLU A 60 16.87 -26.57 -55.25
CA GLU A 60 17.48 -25.24 -55.39
C GLU A 60 17.06 -24.27 -54.28
N THR A 61 15.89 -24.48 -53.64
CA THR A 61 15.35 -23.61 -52.59
C THR A 61 15.25 -24.28 -51.22
N CYS A 62 15.80 -25.49 -51.07
CA CYS A 62 15.73 -26.27 -49.84
C CYS A 62 16.47 -25.57 -48.68
N ILE A 63 15.97 -25.74 -47.45
CA ILE A 63 16.67 -25.28 -46.26
C ILE A 63 17.79 -26.26 -45.94
N ARG A 64 19.04 -25.77 -45.94
CA ARG A 64 20.24 -26.58 -45.69
C ARG A 64 20.63 -26.56 -44.22
N LEU A 65 20.80 -27.74 -43.63
CA LEU A 65 21.40 -27.95 -42.32
C LEU A 65 22.73 -28.68 -42.51
N GLN A 66 23.84 -28.03 -42.15
CA GLN A 66 25.20 -28.61 -42.30
C GLN A 66 25.50 -29.08 -43.73
N GLY A 67 25.01 -28.34 -44.73
CA GLY A 67 25.20 -28.64 -46.14
C GLY A 67 24.16 -29.58 -46.76
N GLU A 68 23.36 -30.27 -45.95
CA GLU A 68 22.31 -31.20 -46.43
C GLU A 68 20.92 -30.55 -46.39
N CYS A 69 20.09 -30.80 -47.41
CA CYS A 69 18.68 -30.40 -47.36
C CYS A 69 17.96 -31.18 -46.25
N ILE A 70 17.17 -30.49 -45.44
CA ILE A 70 16.31 -31.13 -44.43
C ILE A 70 15.24 -31.95 -45.17
N LYS A 71 15.32 -33.29 -45.08
CA LYS A 71 14.35 -34.21 -45.71
C LYS A 71 13.02 -34.20 -44.94
N ASP A 72 11.91 -34.33 -45.68
CA ASP A 72 10.47 -34.20 -45.33
C ASP A 72 9.90 -35.02 -44.14
N GLY A 73 10.68 -35.36 -43.13
CA GLY A 73 10.29 -36.34 -42.11
C GLY A 73 9.21 -35.87 -41.12
N ASP A 74 9.04 -34.58 -40.87
CA ASP A 74 8.36 -34.09 -39.65
C ASP A 74 7.03 -33.37 -39.92
N ILE A 75 6.36 -33.63 -41.04
CA ILE A 75 5.06 -33.00 -41.33
C ILE A 75 3.96 -34.06 -41.48
N PRO A 76 2.82 -33.87 -40.82
CA PRO A 76 2.54 -32.81 -39.85
C PRO A 76 3.31 -32.97 -38.53
N TYR A 77 3.82 -31.86 -37.98
CA TYR A 77 4.37 -31.83 -36.62
C TYR A 77 3.36 -31.20 -35.69
N LYS A 78 3.38 -31.62 -34.43
CA LYS A 78 2.49 -31.03 -33.43
C LYS A 78 3.12 -29.76 -32.82
N ALA A 79 2.33 -28.70 -32.63
CA ALA A 79 2.78 -27.31 -32.58
C ALA A 79 3.27 -26.78 -31.22
N GLY A 80 3.14 -27.53 -30.12
CA GLY A 80 3.37 -27.03 -28.76
C GLY A 80 4.71 -26.31 -28.54
N ALA A 81 5.82 -26.86 -29.06
CA ALA A 81 7.14 -26.24 -28.95
C ALA A 81 7.26 -24.95 -29.79
N ARG A 82 6.71 -24.95 -31.01
CA ARG A 82 6.62 -23.76 -31.88
C ARG A 82 5.82 -22.64 -31.23
N ILE A 83 4.65 -22.94 -30.65
CA ILE A 83 3.80 -21.97 -29.96
C ILE A 83 4.58 -21.32 -28.80
N PHE A 84 5.22 -22.14 -27.95
CA PHE A 84 5.93 -21.61 -26.79
C PHE A 84 7.13 -20.74 -27.17
N TRP A 85 8.01 -21.24 -28.04
CA TRP A 85 9.25 -20.55 -28.37
C TRP A 85 9.09 -19.44 -29.41
N GLY A 86 8.15 -19.60 -30.34
CA GLY A 86 7.89 -18.66 -31.43
C GLY A 86 6.97 -17.49 -31.04
N TYR A 87 6.01 -17.72 -30.13
CA TYR A 87 5.02 -16.70 -29.74
C TYR A 87 5.13 -16.31 -28.27
N ILE A 88 5.03 -17.27 -27.34
CA ILE A 88 4.90 -16.97 -25.91
C ILE A 88 6.16 -16.27 -25.35
N VAL A 89 7.34 -16.80 -25.66
CA VAL A 89 8.60 -16.22 -25.15
C VAL A 89 8.86 -14.81 -25.72
N PRO A 90 8.77 -14.56 -27.04
CA PRO A 90 8.91 -13.19 -27.58
C PRO A 90 7.84 -12.21 -27.09
N ALA A 91 6.59 -12.67 -26.90
CA ALA A 91 5.53 -11.84 -26.33
C ALA A 91 5.81 -11.49 -24.86
N GLY A 92 6.23 -12.46 -24.05
CA GLY A 92 6.60 -12.24 -22.65
C GLY A 92 7.77 -11.26 -22.50
N PHE A 93 8.77 -11.36 -23.37
CA PHE A 93 9.88 -10.40 -23.42
C PHE A 93 9.36 -8.97 -23.68
N GLY A 94 8.46 -8.80 -24.65
CA GLY A 94 7.90 -7.50 -25.03
C GLY A 94 7.03 -6.91 -23.94
N ILE A 95 6.21 -7.75 -23.31
CA ILE A 95 5.39 -7.37 -22.15
C ILE A 95 6.27 -6.85 -21.01
N VAL A 96 7.34 -7.56 -20.66
CA VAL A 96 8.26 -7.13 -19.60
C VAL A 96 8.93 -5.80 -19.93
N PHE A 97 9.39 -5.62 -21.17
CA PHE A 97 10.07 -4.39 -21.58
C PHE A 97 9.12 -3.18 -21.60
N VAL A 98 7.91 -3.34 -22.16
CA VAL A 98 6.96 -2.24 -22.35
C VAL A 98 6.12 -1.98 -21.09
N LEU A 99 5.46 -3.02 -20.57
CA LEU A 99 4.55 -2.92 -19.42
C LEU A 99 5.27 -3.01 -18.08
N GLY A 100 6.56 -3.37 -18.08
CA GLY A 100 7.38 -3.45 -16.88
C GLY A 100 7.21 -4.77 -16.13
N HIS A 101 8.04 -4.91 -15.09
CA HIS A 101 8.06 -6.11 -14.25
C HIS A 101 6.73 -6.29 -13.47
N GLU A 102 6.09 -5.17 -13.12
CA GLU A 102 4.90 -5.14 -12.26
C GLU A 102 3.75 -5.90 -12.92
N PHE A 103 3.44 -5.54 -14.17
CA PHE A 103 2.42 -6.20 -14.95
C PHE A 103 2.76 -7.66 -15.21
N TRP A 104 4.01 -7.95 -15.62
CA TRP A 104 4.45 -9.33 -15.87
C TRP A 104 4.26 -10.24 -14.66
N ARG A 105 4.64 -9.79 -13.45
CA ARG A 105 4.48 -10.59 -12.24
C ARG A 105 3.01 -10.88 -11.90
N ARG A 106 2.09 -10.00 -12.28
CA ARG A 106 0.64 -10.23 -12.12
C ARG A 106 0.07 -11.25 -13.09
N ILE A 107 0.67 -11.43 -14.28
CA ILE A 107 0.14 -12.37 -15.28
C ILE A 107 0.95 -13.67 -15.37
N CYS A 108 2.11 -13.74 -14.70
CA CYS A 108 3.02 -14.88 -14.75
C CYS A 108 2.34 -16.17 -14.21
N PRO A 109 2.14 -17.21 -15.04
CA PRO A 109 1.51 -18.47 -14.61
C PRO A 109 2.33 -19.20 -13.54
N LEU A 110 3.66 -19.15 -13.65
CA LEU A 110 4.56 -19.76 -12.67
C LEU A 110 4.46 -19.08 -11.30
N TYR A 111 4.24 -17.77 -11.25
CA TYR A 111 3.99 -17.09 -9.99
C TYR A 111 2.71 -17.64 -9.34
N PHE A 112 1.60 -17.72 -10.09
CA PHE A 112 0.34 -18.25 -9.58
C PHE A 112 0.50 -19.67 -8.99
N LEU A 113 1.11 -20.59 -9.74
CA LEU A 113 1.33 -21.97 -9.24
C LEU A 113 2.30 -22.01 -8.06
N SER A 114 3.31 -21.14 -8.01
CA SER A 114 4.24 -21.06 -6.88
C SER A 114 3.56 -20.64 -5.57
N GLN A 115 2.35 -20.09 -5.61
CA GLN A 115 1.58 -19.70 -4.42
C GLN A 115 0.72 -20.84 -3.86
N ILE A 116 0.73 -22.05 -4.44
CA ILE A 116 -0.03 -23.21 -3.94
C ILE A 116 0.19 -23.47 -2.44
N PRO A 117 1.43 -23.47 -1.89
CA PRO A 117 1.63 -23.69 -0.46
C PRO A 117 0.86 -22.70 0.41
N ARG A 118 0.83 -21.42 0.00
CA ARG A 118 0.09 -20.36 0.68
C ARG A 118 -1.42 -20.53 0.52
N ALA A 119 -1.89 -20.91 -0.67
CA ALA A 119 -3.31 -21.18 -0.93
C ALA A 119 -3.83 -22.35 -0.08
N LEU A 120 -2.95 -23.30 0.28
CA LEU A 120 -3.22 -24.39 1.22
C LEU A 120 -3.06 -24.00 2.70
N GLY A 121 -2.79 -22.73 3.02
CA GLY A 121 -2.60 -22.24 4.38
C GLY A 121 -1.28 -22.67 5.05
N LEU A 122 -0.32 -23.19 4.29
CA LEU A 122 0.96 -23.66 4.83
C LEU A 122 1.89 -22.48 5.14
N LYS A 123 2.50 -22.51 6.33
CA LYS A 123 3.52 -21.53 6.71
C LYS A 123 4.86 -21.82 6.03
N PRO A 124 5.65 -20.77 5.75
CA PRO A 124 7.06 -20.93 5.40
C PRO A 124 7.81 -21.70 6.49
N LYS A 125 8.64 -22.67 6.11
CA LYS A 125 9.43 -23.46 7.08
C LYS A 125 10.65 -22.72 7.62
N LYS A 126 11.16 -21.71 6.90
CA LYS A 126 12.38 -20.97 7.21
C LYS A 126 12.24 -19.50 6.81
N LYS A 127 12.95 -18.60 7.51
CA LYS A 127 13.09 -17.22 7.06
C LYS A 127 14.17 -17.14 5.97
N ILE A 128 13.94 -16.34 4.93
CA ILE A 128 14.92 -16.15 3.84
C ILE A 128 16.18 -15.43 4.32
N SER A 129 16.05 -14.55 5.32
CA SER A 129 17.14 -13.81 5.95
C SER A 129 18.20 -14.72 6.59
N GLU A 130 17.81 -15.92 7.04
CA GLU A 130 18.73 -16.93 7.58
C GLU A 130 19.64 -17.53 6.50
N ASN A 131 19.22 -17.53 5.24
CA ASN A 131 20.00 -18.03 4.13
C ASN A 131 20.84 -16.91 3.48
N LYS A 132 21.88 -16.50 4.20
CA LYS A 132 22.82 -15.44 3.76
C LYS A 132 23.44 -15.74 2.39
N TRP A 133 23.78 -17.00 2.11
CA TRP A 133 24.36 -17.38 0.82
C TRP A 133 23.43 -17.04 -0.34
N LEU A 134 22.15 -17.39 -0.23
CA LEU A 134 21.17 -17.14 -1.29
C LEU A 134 20.88 -15.64 -1.43
N THR A 135 20.73 -14.91 -0.33
CA THR A 135 20.45 -13.46 -0.37
C THR A 135 21.61 -12.66 -0.99
N GLU A 136 22.85 -13.05 -0.73
CA GLU A 136 24.05 -12.39 -1.28
C GLU A 136 24.37 -12.83 -2.72
N ASN A 137 24.19 -14.12 -3.04
CA ASN A 137 24.68 -14.70 -4.31
C ASN A 137 23.59 -15.00 -5.34
N HIS A 138 22.32 -14.66 -5.08
CA HIS A 138 21.22 -14.96 -6.01
C HIS A 138 21.43 -14.47 -7.45
N LEU A 139 22.10 -13.34 -7.67
CA LEU A 139 22.36 -12.85 -9.03
C LEU A 139 23.25 -13.81 -9.83
N TYR A 140 24.25 -14.40 -9.19
CA TYR A 140 25.09 -15.43 -9.80
C TYR A 140 24.31 -16.72 -10.03
N LEU A 141 23.53 -17.16 -9.03
CA LEU A 141 22.68 -18.35 -9.16
C LEU A 141 21.70 -18.22 -10.33
N GLN A 142 20.97 -17.10 -10.42
CA GLN A 142 20.03 -16.82 -11.50
C GLN A 142 20.73 -16.80 -12.87
N PHE A 143 21.93 -16.21 -12.94
CA PHE A 143 22.73 -16.20 -14.16
C PHE A 143 23.15 -17.62 -14.59
N VAL A 144 23.64 -18.44 -13.66
CA VAL A 144 24.02 -19.82 -13.94
C VAL A 144 22.82 -20.66 -14.34
N LEU A 145 21.69 -20.53 -13.64
CA LEU A 145 20.45 -21.23 -13.99
C LEU A 145 19.92 -20.81 -15.36
N PHE A 146 20.02 -19.53 -15.71
CA PHE A 146 19.64 -19.03 -17.03
C PHE A 146 20.58 -19.57 -18.11
N PHE A 147 21.90 -19.58 -17.87
CA PHE A 147 22.89 -20.18 -18.75
C PHE A 147 22.63 -21.67 -18.99
N ILE A 148 22.42 -22.45 -17.92
CA ILE A 148 22.06 -23.87 -18.01
C ILE A 148 20.74 -24.03 -18.78
N GLY A 149 19.74 -23.19 -18.50
CA GLY A 149 18.46 -23.18 -19.20
C GLY A 149 18.59 -22.95 -20.71
N LEU A 150 19.45 -22.02 -21.15
CA LEU A 150 19.73 -21.78 -22.57
C LEU A 150 20.41 -22.97 -23.25
N ASN A 151 21.37 -23.61 -22.56
CA ASN A 151 22.00 -24.83 -23.06
C ASN A 151 20.99 -25.98 -23.15
N MET A 152 20.18 -26.17 -22.11
CA MET A 152 19.12 -27.18 -22.09
C MET A 152 18.09 -26.96 -23.20
N ARG A 153 17.75 -25.69 -23.47
CA ARG A 153 16.89 -25.30 -24.59
C ARG A 153 17.42 -25.80 -25.92
N ILE A 154 18.68 -25.49 -26.24
CA ILE A 154 19.32 -25.85 -27.51
C ILE A 154 19.54 -27.36 -27.65
N LEU A 155 19.94 -28.02 -26.56
CA LEU A 155 20.35 -29.42 -26.59
C LEU A 155 19.19 -30.40 -26.48
N PHE A 156 18.19 -30.11 -25.65
CA PHE A 156 17.16 -31.09 -25.28
C PHE A 156 15.74 -30.63 -25.55
N ILE A 157 15.42 -29.35 -25.31
CA ILE A 157 14.03 -28.94 -25.07
C ILE A 157 13.34 -28.31 -26.31
N ASN A 158 14.10 -27.76 -27.25
CA ASN A 158 13.53 -27.08 -28.42
C ASN A 158 12.56 -27.93 -29.26
N SER A 159 12.85 -29.22 -29.44
CA SER A 159 12.07 -30.15 -30.26
C SER A 159 11.59 -31.38 -29.49
N ALA A 160 12.37 -31.91 -28.53
CA ALA A 160 11.95 -33.09 -27.77
C ALA A 160 10.86 -32.75 -26.74
N ARG A 161 9.60 -32.82 -27.18
CA ARG A 161 8.45 -32.32 -26.41
C ARG A 161 8.23 -32.97 -25.05
N PRO A 162 8.35 -34.30 -24.85
CA PRO A 162 8.18 -34.87 -23.53
C PRO A 162 9.24 -34.38 -22.54
N VAL A 163 10.48 -34.17 -23.02
CA VAL A 163 11.56 -33.58 -22.22
C VAL A 163 11.23 -32.13 -21.87
N PHE A 164 10.67 -31.38 -22.82
CA PHE A 164 10.20 -30.02 -22.56
C PHE A 164 9.07 -29.96 -21.52
N GLY A 165 8.05 -30.81 -21.65
CA GLY A 165 6.96 -30.93 -20.68
C GLY A 165 7.49 -31.26 -19.29
N GLY A 166 8.41 -32.23 -19.21
CA GLY A 166 9.07 -32.60 -17.95
C GLY A 166 9.86 -31.45 -17.33
N PHE A 167 10.59 -30.68 -18.15
CA PHE A 167 11.30 -29.48 -17.67
C PHE A 167 10.37 -28.41 -17.11
N LEU A 168 9.21 -28.17 -17.74
CA LEU A 168 8.22 -27.22 -17.22
C LEU A 168 7.59 -27.70 -15.91
N VAL A 169 7.21 -28.98 -15.82
CA VAL A 169 6.68 -29.58 -14.58
C VAL A 169 7.71 -29.52 -13.45
N PHE A 170 8.97 -29.84 -13.75
CA PHE A 170 10.07 -29.72 -12.79
C PHE A 170 10.23 -28.28 -12.29
N THR A 171 10.18 -27.30 -13.20
CA THR A 171 10.29 -25.87 -12.84
C THR A 171 9.13 -25.42 -11.94
N ILE A 172 7.91 -25.88 -12.21
CA ILE A 172 6.73 -25.63 -11.36
C ILE A 172 6.95 -26.25 -9.97
N GLY A 173 7.37 -27.51 -9.90
CA GLY A 173 7.67 -28.19 -8.65
C GLY A 173 8.74 -27.46 -7.82
N ALA A 174 9.84 -27.05 -8.45
CA ALA A 174 10.90 -26.29 -7.80
C ALA A 174 10.41 -24.93 -7.25
N ALA A 175 9.55 -24.23 -7.99
CA ALA A 175 8.96 -22.96 -7.56
C ALA A 175 8.03 -23.14 -6.34
N ILE A 176 7.20 -24.19 -6.34
CA ILE A 176 6.34 -24.56 -5.21
C ILE A 176 7.21 -24.89 -3.99
N ILE A 177 8.25 -25.71 -4.14
CA ILE A 177 9.16 -26.09 -3.06
C ILE A 177 9.84 -24.85 -2.46
N MET A 178 10.39 -23.96 -3.29
CA MET A 178 11.07 -22.77 -2.79
C MET A 178 10.14 -21.85 -1.98
N ASN A 179 8.89 -21.68 -2.41
CA ASN A 179 7.92 -20.88 -1.65
C ASN A 179 7.35 -21.61 -0.43
N LEU A 180 7.31 -22.95 -0.43
CA LEU A 180 7.00 -23.73 0.77
C LEU A 180 8.05 -23.52 1.87
N PHE A 181 9.33 -23.40 1.50
CA PHE A 181 10.40 -23.18 2.47
C PHE A 181 10.47 -21.71 2.94
N TYR A 182 10.45 -20.74 2.03
CA TYR A 182 10.75 -19.34 2.36
C TYR A 182 9.57 -18.37 2.23
N GLY A 183 8.43 -18.81 1.70
CA GLY A 183 7.23 -17.99 1.58
C GLY A 183 7.30 -16.88 0.52
N GLY A 184 6.20 -16.12 0.44
CA GLY A 184 6.13 -14.89 -0.36
C GLY A 184 6.45 -15.12 -1.83
N ARG A 185 7.36 -14.30 -2.36
CA ARG A 185 7.83 -14.35 -3.77
C ARG A 185 9.30 -14.75 -3.86
N SER A 186 9.76 -15.57 -2.93
CA SER A 186 11.17 -15.97 -2.82
C SER A 186 11.70 -16.61 -4.09
N TRP A 187 10.93 -17.51 -4.74
CA TRP A 187 11.30 -18.05 -6.06
C TRP A 187 11.58 -16.95 -7.08
N CYS A 188 10.63 -16.02 -7.26
CA CYS A 188 10.72 -14.95 -8.26
C CYS A 188 11.91 -14.02 -8.02
N HIS A 189 12.31 -13.80 -6.77
CA HIS A 189 13.39 -12.87 -6.43
C HIS A 189 14.78 -13.49 -6.38
N TYR A 190 14.93 -14.74 -5.97
CA TYR A 190 16.24 -15.34 -5.69
C TYR A 190 16.63 -16.49 -6.61
N VAL A 191 15.67 -17.21 -7.22
CA VAL A 191 15.98 -18.45 -7.97
C VAL A 191 15.53 -18.37 -9.43
N CYS A 192 14.42 -17.73 -9.72
CA CYS A 192 13.85 -17.67 -11.06
C CYS A 192 14.88 -17.13 -12.08
N PRO A 193 15.29 -17.93 -13.08
CA PRO A 193 16.27 -17.50 -14.08
C PRO A 193 15.72 -16.37 -14.96
N PHE A 194 14.40 -16.27 -15.13
CA PHE A 194 13.77 -15.13 -15.81
C PHE A 194 13.75 -13.86 -14.96
N GLY A 195 13.96 -13.96 -13.64
CA GLY A 195 14.07 -12.80 -12.74
C GLY A 195 15.25 -11.90 -13.10
N MET A 196 16.39 -12.47 -13.51
CA MET A 196 17.52 -11.68 -14.00
C MET A 196 17.23 -10.99 -15.34
N VAL A 197 16.42 -11.61 -16.21
CA VAL A 197 15.98 -11.03 -17.48
C VAL A 197 15.08 -9.82 -17.22
N GLN A 198 14.10 -9.95 -16.32
CA GLN A 198 13.28 -8.81 -15.88
C GLN A 198 14.14 -7.65 -15.40
N MET A 199 15.16 -7.95 -14.59
CA MET A 199 16.08 -6.96 -14.04
C MET A 199 16.96 -6.29 -15.10
N ALA A 200 17.36 -7.02 -16.14
CA ALA A 200 18.14 -6.48 -17.26
C ALA A 200 17.29 -5.62 -18.21
N LEU A 201 16.03 -6.01 -18.45
CA LEU A 201 15.15 -5.35 -19.42
C LEU A 201 14.45 -4.10 -18.89
N THR A 202 14.07 -4.09 -17.62
CA THR A 202 13.21 -3.02 -17.08
C THR A 202 13.99 -1.78 -16.61
N GLY A 203 15.30 -1.89 -16.35
CA GLY A 203 16.09 -0.76 -15.85
C GLY A 203 15.47 -0.16 -14.56
N PRO A 204 15.39 1.18 -14.44
CA PRO A 204 14.66 1.83 -13.35
C PRO A 204 13.15 1.52 -13.37
N ARG A 205 12.54 1.47 -14.57
CA ARG A 205 11.14 1.12 -14.80
C ARG A 205 10.84 0.85 -16.28
N GLY A 206 9.80 0.04 -16.53
CA GLY A 206 9.25 -0.16 -17.87
C GLY A 206 8.61 1.11 -18.43
N LEU A 207 8.36 1.15 -19.75
CA LEU A 207 7.82 2.34 -20.42
C LEU A 207 6.46 2.78 -19.85
N LEU A 208 5.61 1.81 -19.49
CA LEU A 208 4.29 2.02 -18.88
C LEU A 208 4.22 1.59 -17.40
N GLY A 209 5.38 1.40 -16.75
CA GLY A 209 5.47 1.01 -15.34
C GLY A 209 4.96 2.12 -14.40
N SER A 210 4.53 1.74 -13.20
CA SER A 210 4.03 2.68 -12.19
C SER A 210 5.15 3.55 -11.58
N GLU A 211 4.75 4.62 -10.89
CA GLU A 211 5.64 5.52 -10.13
C GLU A 211 5.30 5.37 -8.65
N ALA A 212 5.83 4.33 -8.01
CA ALA A 212 5.52 3.99 -6.62
C ALA A 212 5.78 5.15 -5.65
N GLN A 213 6.76 6.01 -5.93
CA GLN A 213 7.08 7.17 -5.09
C GLN A 213 5.98 8.24 -5.01
N LYS A 214 5.09 8.31 -6.01
CA LYS A 214 3.99 9.28 -6.05
C LYS A 214 2.81 8.85 -5.18
N GLU A 215 2.66 7.55 -4.96
CA GLU A 215 1.57 7.00 -4.18
C GLU A 215 1.78 7.28 -2.68
N PRO A 216 0.71 7.45 -1.89
CA PRO A 216 0.80 7.58 -0.44
C PRO A 216 1.52 6.37 0.20
N PRO A 217 2.18 6.55 1.36
CA PRO A 217 2.79 5.43 2.08
C PRO A 217 1.74 4.34 2.36
N LYS A 218 2.20 3.08 2.37
CA LYS A 218 1.36 1.88 2.58
C LYS A 218 0.34 1.59 1.48
N THR A 219 0.32 2.37 0.40
CA THR A 219 -0.49 2.05 -0.77
C THR A 219 -0.02 0.75 -1.42
N ILE A 220 -0.98 -0.11 -1.76
CA ILE A 220 -0.71 -1.38 -2.42
C ILE A 220 -0.31 -1.12 -3.88
N THR A 221 0.99 -1.26 -4.18
CA THR A 221 1.50 -1.06 -5.54
C THR A 221 1.15 -2.24 -6.47
N GLN A 222 1.32 -2.06 -7.78
CA GLN A 222 0.76 -2.97 -8.79
C GLN A 222 1.20 -4.43 -8.61
N SER A 223 2.47 -4.68 -8.29
CA SER A 223 2.97 -6.03 -8.08
C SER A 223 3.08 -6.44 -6.63
N MET A 224 2.71 -5.61 -5.65
CA MET A 224 2.85 -5.97 -4.24
C MET A 224 2.09 -7.25 -3.89
N CYS A 225 2.59 -8.01 -2.91
CA CYS A 225 1.86 -9.15 -2.36
C CYS A 225 0.57 -8.66 -1.70
N ARG A 226 -0.58 -9.10 -2.23
CA ARG A 226 -1.92 -8.72 -1.76
C ARG A 226 -2.91 -9.86 -1.88
N THR A 227 -4.03 -9.75 -1.18
CA THR A 227 -5.22 -10.58 -1.31
C THR A 227 -6.46 -9.71 -1.41
N PHE A 228 -7.57 -10.31 -1.84
CA PHE A 228 -8.87 -9.66 -1.82
C PHE A 228 -9.66 -10.19 -0.63
N ASP A 229 -10.10 -9.29 0.25
CA ASP A 229 -10.95 -9.62 1.37
C ASP A 229 -12.42 -9.55 0.95
N GLN A 230 -13.13 -10.67 1.09
CA GLN A 230 -14.54 -10.78 0.72
C GLN A 230 -15.47 -10.10 1.74
N GLU A 231 -15.06 -9.99 3.02
CA GLU A 231 -15.88 -9.38 4.07
C GLU A 231 -15.85 -7.85 3.93
N THR A 232 -14.68 -7.26 3.75
CA THR A 232 -14.51 -5.79 3.65
C THR A 232 -14.63 -5.24 2.23
N GLY A 233 -14.63 -6.10 1.21
CA GLY A 233 -14.67 -5.72 -0.20
C GLY A 233 -13.43 -4.95 -0.68
N LYS A 234 -12.34 -4.93 0.10
CA LYS A 234 -11.11 -4.17 -0.15
C LYS A 234 -9.90 -5.08 -0.36
N GLU A 235 -8.89 -4.56 -1.04
CA GLU A 235 -7.60 -5.24 -1.16
C GLU A 235 -6.80 -5.08 0.13
N LYS A 236 -6.19 -6.18 0.58
CA LYS A 236 -5.34 -6.22 1.77
C LYS A 236 -3.90 -6.51 1.36
N ALA A 237 -2.95 -5.73 1.88
CA ALA A 237 -1.54 -6.03 1.77
C ALA A 237 -1.23 -7.32 2.53
N THR A 238 -0.39 -8.18 1.98
CA THR A 238 0.01 -9.45 2.61
C THR A 238 1.51 -9.70 2.42
N CYS A 239 2.29 -8.62 2.49
CA CYS A 239 3.71 -8.66 2.24
C CYS A 239 4.42 -9.24 3.47
N ILE A 240 5.15 -10.34 3.28
CA ILE A 240 5.98 -10.94 4.34
C ILE A 240 7.43 -10.45 4.31
N SER A 241 7.72 -9.40 3.52
CA SER A 241 9.05 -8.81 3.36
C SER A 241 10.16 -9.78 2.93
N CYS A 242 9.88 -10.74 2.04
CA CYS A 242 10.88 -11.72 1.60
C CYS A 242 12.12 -11.12 0.90
N LYS A 243 12.11 -9.82 0.57
CA LYS A 243 13.26 -9.09 0.01
C LYS A 243 13.13 -7.60 0.30
N SER A 244 14.20 -6.96 0.76
CA SER A 244 14.31 -5.50 0.86
C SER A 244 15.62 -5.00 0.24
N PRO A 245 15.59 -4.03 -0.70
CA PRO A 245 14.41 -3.42 -1.32
C PRO A 245 13.70 -4.39 -2.27
N CYS A 246 12.37 -4.41 -2.21
CA CYS A 246 11.56 -5.25 -3.09
C CYS A 246 11.23 -4.51 -4.39
N MET A 247 11.60 -5.11 -5.53
CA MET A 247 11.24 -4.60 -6.85
C MET A 247 9.72 -4.47 -7.03
N ASP A 248 8.95 -5.35 -6.39
CA ASP A 248 7.48 -5.39 -6.53
C ASP A 248 6.77 -4.27 -5.78
N ILE A 249 7.45 -3.65 -4.82
CA ILE A 249 6.97 -2.49 -4.07
C ILE A 249 7.39 -1.23 -4.82
N ASP A 250 8.68 -1.10 -5.10
CA ASP A 250 9.25 0.05 -5.80
C ASP A 250 10.42 -0.42 -6.68
N SER A 251 10.19 -0.48 -7.99
CA SER A 251 11.19 -0.96 -8.94
C SER A 251 12.37 -0.02 -9.07
N GLU A 252 12.13 1.28 -9.00
CA GLU A 252 13.15 2.30 -9.22
C GLU A 252 14.09 2.36 -8.02
N LYS A 253 13.55 2.35 -6.80
CA LYS A 253 14.34 2.21 -5.57
C LYS A 253 15.16 0.93 -5.58
N ALA A 254 14.53 -0.21 -5.88
CA ALA A 254 15.23 -1.49 -5.94
C ALA A 254 16.35 -1.49 -6.99
N TYR A 255 16.15 -0.83 -8.13
CA TYR A 255 17.17 -0.66 -9.16
C TYR A 255 18.39 0.12 -8.64
N TRP A 256 18.17 1.30 -8.05
CA TRP A 256 19.27 2.17 -7.58
C TRP A 256 20.06 1.58 -6.42
N GLU A 257 19.40 0.86 -5.51
CA GLU A 257 20.04 0.16 -4.39
C GLU A 257 20.82 -1.09 -4.85
N GLN A 258 20.38 -1.75 -5.94
CA GLN A 258 21.04 -2.96 -6.46
C GLN A 258 22.07 -2.68 -7.57
N LEU A 259 22.16 -1.45 -8.07
CA LEU A 259 22.99 -1.07 -9.22
C LEU A 259 24.47 -1.46 -9.04
N THR A 260 24.99 -1.32 -7.82
CA THR A 260 26.39 -1.58 -7.47
C THR A 260 26.61 -2.94 -6.80
N LYS A 261 25.58 -3.78 -6.66
CA LYS A 261 25.74 -5.10 -6.02
C LYS A 261 26.68 -6.01 -6.83
N PRO A 262 27.44 -6.89 -6.15
CA PRO A 262 28.25 -7.90 -6.83
C PRO A 262 27.35 -8.78 -7.71
N GLY A 263 27.84 -9.18 -8.88
CA GLY A 263 27.07 -9.95 -9.87
C GLY A 263 26.15 -9.12 -10.76
N ARG A 264 25.78 -7.88 -10.38
CA ARG A 264 24.89 -7.05 -11.20
C ARG A 264 25.45 -6.74 -12.60
N LYS A 265 26.76 -6.46 -12.69
CA LYS A 265 27.46 -6.27 -13.98
C LYS A 265 27.50 -7.54 -14.82
N LEU A 266 27.75 -8.69 -14.18
CA LEU A 266 27.73 -9.99 -14.86
C LEU A 266 26.35 -10.24 -15.48
N VAL A 267 25.28 -10.01 -14.70
CA VAL A 267 23.91 -10.12 -15.19
C VAL A 267 23.69 -9.19 -16.39
N GLN A 268 24.06 -7.90 -16.29
CA GLN A 268 23.76 -6.95 -17.35
C GLN A 268 24.58 -7.22 -18.62
N TYR A 269 25.91 -7.32 -18.52
CA TYR A 269 26.80 -7.43 -19.67
C TYR A 269 26.80 -8.85 -20.23
N GLY A 270 26.81 -9.84 -19.34
CA GLY A 270 26.74 -11.26 -19.71
C GLY A 270 25.41 -11.58 -20.38
N TYR A 271 24.29 -11.00 -19.96
CA TYR A 271 23.00 -11.22 -20.62
C TYR A 271 23.02 -10.81 -22.10
N LEU A 272 23.59 -9.64 -22.44
CA LEU A 272 23.75 -9.23 -23.84
C LEU A 272 24.57 -10.27 -24.62
N GLY A 273 25.69 -10.73 -24.05
CA GLY A 273 26.50 -11.78 -24.67
C GLY A 273 25.77 -13.11 -24.82
N LEU A 274 24.92 -13.50 -23.87
CA LEU A 274 24.09 -14.70 -23.97
C LEU A 274 23.02 -14.56 -25.06
N VAL A 275 22.40 -13.38 -25.21
CA VAL A 275 21.42 -13.11 -26.28
C VAL A 275 22.11 -13.23 -27.64
N CYS A 276 23.24 -12.54 -27.85
CA CYS A 276 24.00 -12.62 -29.10
C CYS A 276 24.49 -14.04 -29.37
N GLY A 277 25.07 -14.70 -28.37
CA GLY A 277 25.61 -16.05 -28.48
C GLY A 277 24.55 -17.10 -28.77
N TYR A 278 23.34 -16.95 -28.23
CA TYR A 278 22.22 -17.85 -28.48
C TYR A 278 21.86 -17.89 -29.98
N PHE A 279 21.73 -16.73 -30.63
CA PHE A 279 21.41 -16.69 -32.06
C PHE A 279 22.62 -17.02 -32.94
N LEU A 280 23.81 -16.54 -32.57
CA LEU A 280 25.05 -16.87 -33.28
C LEU A 280 25.30 -18.37 -33.32
N TYR A 281 24.94 -19.10 -32.25
CA TYR A 281 25.10 -20.56 -32.22
C TYR A 281 24.33 -21.26 -33.34
N TYR A 282 23.13 -20.83 -33.70
CA TYR A 282 22.38 -21.45 -34.80
C TYR A 282 23.06 -21.26 -36.15
N PHE A 283 23.71 -20.11 -36.36
CA PHE A 283 24.53 -19.86 -37.53
C PHE A 283 25.78 -20.77 -37.52
N LEU A 284 26.50 -20.84 -36.39
CA LEU A 284 27.67 -21.70 -36.25
C LEU A 284 27.34 -23.19 -36.36
N TYR A 285 26.12 -23.60 -36.00
CA TYR A 285 25.67 -24.99 -36.06
C TYR A 285 25.27 -25.41 -37.48
N SER A 286 24.56 -24.55 -38.22
CA SER A 286 23.99 -24.88 -39.53
C SER A 286 24.78 -24.34 -40.73
N GLY A 287 25.62 -23.32 -40.53
CA GLY A 287 26.37 -22.59 -41.56
C GLY A 287 25.61 -21.44 -42.22
N ASN A 288 24.33 -21.22 -41.87
CA ASN A 288 23.48 -20.16 -42.42
C ASN A 288 22.42 -19.72 -41.39
N PHE A 289 21.64 -18.68 -41.69
CA PHE A 289 20.51 -18.28 -40.84
C PHE A 289 19.17 -18.86 -41.30
N ASP A 290 19.08 -19.46 -42.49
CA ASP A 290 17.85 -20.02 -43.04
C ASP A 290 17.30 -21.13 -42.14
N TYR A 291 18.17 -21.95 -41.54
CA TYR A 291 17.77 -22.94 -40.54
C TYR A 291 17.08 -22.34 -39.31
N TYR A 292 17.54 -21.18 -38.84
CA TYR A 292 16.93 -20.53 -37.69
C TYR A 292 15.61 -19.88 -38.08
N PHE A 293 15.61 -19.12 -39.18
CA PHE A 293 14.46 -18.36 -39.66
C PHE A 293 13.33 -19.23 -40.20
N SER A 294 13.60 -20.46 -40.63
CA SER A 294 12.55 -21.42 -40.97
C SER A 294 11.76 -21.90 -39.75
N GLY A 295 12.35 -21.87 -38.55
CA GLY A 295 11.77 -22.43 -37.34
C GLY A 295 11.86 -23.96 -37.25
N SER A 296 12.57 -24.65 -38.15
CA SER A 296 12.70 -26.11 -38.17
C SER A 296 13.31 -26.70 -36.90
N TRP A 297 14.11 -25.91 -36.17
CA TRP A 297 14.68 -26.28 -34.88
C TRP A 297 13.64 -26.57 -33.79
N THR A 298 12.37 -26.20 -33.96
CA THR A 298 11.28 -26.47 -33.00
C THR A 298 10.67 -27.87 -33.12
N HIS A 299 10.97 -28.59 -34.19
CA HIS A 299 10.41 -29.91 -34.50
C HIS A 299 11.43 -30.82 -35.19
N GLU A 300 12.72 -30.58 -34.96
CA GLU A 300 13.80 -31.42 -35.46
C GLU A 300 13.71 -32.86 -34.89
N LYS A 301 13.54 -33.86 -35.76
CA LYS A 301 13.63 -35.28 -35.42
C LYS A 301 14.89 -35.65 -34.65
N GLY A 302 14.69 -36.39 -33.55
CA GLY A 302 15.78 -37.03 -32.81
C GLY A 302 16.78 -36.08 -32.19
N GLN A 303 16.36 -34.86 -31.79
CA GLN A 303 17.25 -33.83 -31.20
C GLN A 303 18.19 -34.39 -30.12
N VAL A 304 17.66 -35.22 -29.21
CA VAL A 304 18.45 -35.80 -28.10
C VAL A 304 19.51 -36.79 -28.61
N ALA A 305 19.20 -37.57 -29.65
CA ALA A 305 20.16 -38.50 -30.25
C ALA A 305 21.32 -37.77 -30.94
N LYS A 306 21.09 -36.53 -31.42
CA LYS A 306 22.07 -35.71 -32.14
C LYS A 306 22.99 -34.88 -31.24
N ILE A 307 22.92 -35.03 -29.91
CA ILE A 307 23.70 -34.22 -28.96
C ILE A 307 25.22 -34.45 -29.10
N PHE A 308 25.62 -35.66 -29.49
CA PHE A 308 27.03 -36.01 -29.70
C PHE A 308 27.51 -35.77 -31.14
N ASN A 309 26.62 -35.38 -32.04
CA ASN A 309 26.98 -35.02 -33.41
C ASN A 309 27.78 -33.71 -33.45
N PRO A 310 28.52 -33.43 -34.54
CA PRO A 310 29.20 -32.17 -34.76
C PRO A 310 28.30 -30.96 -34.49
N GLY A 311 28.73 -30.13 -33.54
CA GLY A 311 28.01 -28.94 -33.08
C GLY A 311 28.38 -27.66 -33.83
N PHE A 312 29.39 -27.71 -34.70
CA PHE A 312 29.83 -26.60 -35.53
C PHE A 312 29.97 -27.02 -36.99
N PHE A 313 29.56 -26.12 -37.88
CA PHE A 313 29.68 -26.25 -39.32
C PHE A 313 30.18 -24.92 -39.89
N ILE A 314 31.47 -24.85 -40.19
CA ILE A 314 32.17 -23.63 -40.58
C ILE A 314 32.94 -23.90 -41.87
N GLY A 315 32.84 -22.99 -42.86
CA GLY A 315 33.57 -23.13 -44.12
C GLY A 315 33.19 -24.37 -44.93
N GLY A 316 31.95 -24.86 -44.78
CA GLY A 316 31.47 -26.06 -45.47
C GLY A 316 31.91 -27.39 -44.84
N GLN A 317 32.57 -27.35 -43.68
CA GLN A 317 33.04 -28.54 -42.97
C GLN A 317 32.45 -28.64 -41.57
N ALA A 318 32.04 -29.86 -41.18
CA ALA A 318 31.61 -30.17 -39.83
C ALA A 318 32.84 -30.35 -38.92
N ILE A 319 32.95 -29.55 -37.87
CA ILE A 319 34.05 -29.64 -36.91
C ILE A 319 33.69 -30.72 -35.87
N PRO A 320 34.59 -31.65 -35.53
CA PRO A 320 34.33 -32.79 -34.64
C PRO A 320 34.26 -32.38 -33.15
N ILE A 321 33.63 -31.25 -32.83
CA ILE A 321 33.29 -30.85 -31.47
C ILE A 321 31.79 -31.16 -31.26
N PRO A 322 31.43 -32.04 -30.31
CA PRO A 322 30.04 -32.40 -30.06
C PRO A 322 29.15 -31.19 -29.74
N LYS A 323 27.88 -31.23 -30.15
CA LYS A 323 26.84 -30.22 -29.82
C LYS A 323 26.81 -29.89 -28.33
N PHE A 324 26.96 -30.92 -27.49
CA PHE A 324 27.03 -30.83 -26.03
C PHE A 324 28.10 -29.87 -25.51
N VAL A 325 29.26 -29.80 -26.18
CA VAL A 325 30.39 -28.93 -25.81
C VAL A 325 30.33 -27.61 -26.59
N ALA A 326 29.98 -27.67 -27.87
CA ALA A 326 29.89 -26.51 -28.75
C ALA A 326 28.91 -25.44 -28.24
N THR A 327 27.76 -25.87 -27.72
CA THR A 327 26.73 -24.96 -27.20
C THR A 327 27.20 -24.15 -25.99
N PRO A 328 27.63 -24.76 -24.86
CA PRO A 328 28.09 -24.00 -23.70
C PRO A 328 29.35 -23.20 -24.00
N LEU A 329 30.25 -23.73 -24.84
CA LEU A 329 31.45 -23.01 -25.27
C LEU A 329 31.08 -21.71 -25.98
N THR A 330 30.15 -21.75 -26.94
CA THR A 330 29.70 -20.57 -27.68
C THR A 330 29.06 -19.54 -26.76
N LEU A 331 28.15 -19.98 -25.89
CA LEU A 331 27.45 -19.10 -24.96
C LEU A 331 28.41 -18.47 -23.94
N ALA A 332 29.33 -19.25 -23.36
CA ALA A 332 30.30 -18.77 -22.39
C ALA A 332 31.32 -17.82 -23.04
N ALA A 333 31.81 -18.15 -24.24
CA ALA A 333 32.72 -17.29 -24.99
C ALA A 333 32.06 -15.96 -25.32
N MET A 334 30.82 -15.95 -25.82
CA MET A 334 30.12 -14.71 -26.15
C MET A 334 29.77 -13.88 -24.91
N ALA A 335 29.33 -14.52 -23.82
CA ALA A 335 29.13 -13.84 -22.54
C ALA A 335 30.44 -13.21 -22.04
N GLY A 336 31.56 -13.94 -22.09
CA GLY A 336 32.87 -13.46 -21.69
C GLY A 336 33.40 -12.31 -22.56
N ILE A 337 33.32 -12.45 -23.88
CA ILE A 337 33.76 -11.43 -24.84
C ILE A 337 32.99 -10.12 -24.62
N VAL A 338 31.65 -10.19 -24.58
CA VAL A 338 30.82 -8.99 -24.37
C VAL A 338 31.07 -8.40 -22.98
N PHE A 339 31.20 -9.23 -21.95
CA PHE A 339 31.55 -8.76 -20.61
C PHE A 339 32.87 -7.99 -20.59
N LEU A 340 33.91 -8.51 -21.26
CA LEU A 340 35.21 -7.85 -21.35
C LEU A 340 35.11 -6.55 -22.15
N ILE A 341 34.50 -6.56 -23.34
CA ILE A 341 34.34 -5.38 -24.20
C ILE A 341 33.60 -4.27 -23.45
N VAL A 342 32.43 -4.57 -22.89
CA VAL A 342 31.63 -3.57 -22.19
C VAL A 342 32.34 -3.06 -20.93
N THR A 343 33.08 -3.91 -20.22
CA THR A 343 33.89 -3.49 -19.07
C THR A 343 35.02 -2.54 -19.50
N GLN A 344 35.66 -2.76 -20.65
CA GLN A 344 36.66 -1.84 -21.19
C GLN A 344 36.03 -0.52 -21.61
N ILE A 345 34.88 -0.56 -22.30
CA ILE A 345 34.12 0.65 -22.66
C ILE A 345 33.73 1.44 -21.41
N GLU A 346 33.24 0.77 -20.35
CA GLU A 346 32.91 1.42 -19.08
C GLU A 346 34.12 2.12 -18.48
N LYS A 347 35.30 1.47 -18.46
CA LYS A 347 36.54 2.06 -17.93
C LYS A 347 36.98 3.29 -18.72
N ILE A 348 36.97 3.19 -20.06
CA ILE A 348 37.33 4.30 -20.95
C ILE A 348 36.35 5.46 -20.77
N TYR A 349 35.05 5.17 -20.79
CA TYR A 349 34.00 6.16 -20.58
C TYR A 349 34.13 6.84 -19.21
N THR A 350 34.40 6.07 -18.15
CA THR A 350 34.67 6.61 -16.81
C THR A 350 35.86 7.57 -16.82
N GLY A 351 36.95 7.21 -17.49
CA GLY A 351 38.14 8.05 -17.60
C GLY A 351 37.87 9.37 -18.33
N ILE A 352 37.11 9.34 -19.42
CA ILE A 352 36.73 10.54 -20.19
C ILE A 352 35.83 11.46 -19.35
N VAL A 353 34.78 10.90 -18.74
CA VAL A 353 33.78 11.69 -18.02
C VAL A 353 34.35 12.26 -16.72
N LYS A 354 35.17 11.51 -15.98
CA LYS A 354 35.83 12.04 -14.77
C LYS A 354 36.83 13.15 -15.05
N LYS A 355 37.45 13.18 -16.24
CA LYS A 355 38.29 14.31 -16.67
C LYS A 355 37.47 15.59 -16.87
N GLN A 356 36.25 15.47 -17.38
CA GLN A 356 35.35 16.61 -17.60
C GLN A 356 34.64 17.05 -16.32
N ASN A 357 34.19 16.09 -15.50
CA ASN A 357 33.45 16.33 -14.26
C ASN A 357 33.97 15.40 -13.15
N PRO A 358 34.94 15.86 -12.34
CA PRO A 358 35.57 15.03 -11.29
C PRO A 358 34.59 14.51 -10.23
N ASN A 359 33.53 15.28 -9.95
CA ASN A 359 32.57 15.01 -8.88
C ASN A 359 31.37 14.14 -9.32
N LEU A 360 31.36 13.60 -10.54
CA LEU A 360 30.23 12.81 -11.03
C LEU A 360 30.12 11.47 -10.28
N ASP A 361 28.93 11.15 -9.77
CA ASP A 361 28.64 9.86 -9.14
C ASP A 361 28.86 8.70 -10.12
N ARG A 362 29.62 7.69 -9.69
CA ARG A 362 29.87 6.45 -10.41
C ARG A 362 28.57 5.73 -10.79
N LYS A 363 27.50 5.86 -10.00
CA LYS A 363 26.19 5.26 -10.31
C LYS A 363 25.63 5.76 -11.63
N ILE A 364 25.84 7.03 -11.98
CA ILE A 364 25.37 7.61 -13.25
C ILE A 364 26.07 6.95 -14.44
N ILE A 365 27.38 6.70 -14.32
CA ILE A 365 28.18 6.05 -15.36
C ILE A 365 27.69 4.62 -15.59
N ILE A 366 27.55 3.84 -14.52
CA ILE A 366 27.07 2.45 -14.60
C ILE A 366 25.66 2.40 -15.18
N HIS A 367 24.78 3.31 -14.72
CA HIS A 367 23.42 3.44 -15.24
C HIS A 367 23.39 3.65 -16.76
N ARG A 368 24.16 4.63 -17.27
CA ARG A 368 24.22 4.90 -18.73
C ARG A 368 24.69 3.70 -19.52
N VAL A 369 25.75 3.03 -19.07
CA VAL A 369 26.25 1.80 -19.73
C VAL A 369 25.19 0.71 -19.71
N PHE A 370 24.50 0.51 -18.58
CA PHE A 370 23.42 -0.48 -18.46
C PHE A 370 22.28 -0.18 -19.43
N THR A 371 21.88 1.09 -19.56
CA THR A 371 20.82 1.51 -20.47
C THR A 371 21.18 1.21 -21.94
N ILE A 372 22.42 1.46 -22.36
CA ILE A 372 22.90 1.08 -23.71
C ILE A 372 22.85 -0.44 -23.88
N VAL A 373 23.37 -1.19 -22.90
CA VAL A 373 23.41 -2.66 -22.96
C VAL A 373 21.99 -3.23 -23.06
N THR A 374 21.02 -2.70 -22.31
CA THR A 374 19.60 -3.09 -22.43
C THR A 374 19.06 -2.78 -23.81
N PHE A 375 19.29 -1.57 -24.32
CA PHE A 375 18.86 -1.16 -25.66
C PHE A 375 19.40 -2.11 -26.73
N LEU A 376 20.69 -2.44 -26.68
CA LEU A 376 21.32 -3.40 -27.59
C LEU A 376 20.76 -4.81 -27.42
N ALA A 377 20.50 -5.26 -26.19
CA ALA A 377 19.96 -6.60 -25.92
C ALA A 377 18.53 -6.75 -26.47
N VAL A 378 17.68 -5.74 -26.29
CA VAL A 378 16.30 -5.73 -26.82
C VAL A 378 16.31 -5.76 -28.35
N ASN A 379 17.10 -4.89 -28.99
CA ASN A 379 17.19 -4.84 -30.44
C ASN A 379 17.80 -6.13 -31.01
N CYS A 380 18.91 -6.62 -30.43
CA CYS A 380 19.50 -7.90 -30.82
C CYS A 380 18.52 -9.06 -30.66
N PHE A 381 17.74 -9.08 -29.57
CA PHE A 381 16.71 -10.09 -29.37
C PHE A 381 15.66 -10.05 -30.49
N TYR A 382 15.07 -8.90 -30.82
CA TYR A 382 14.01 -8.82 -31.83
C TYR A 382 14.49 -8.83 -33.29
N VAL A 383 15.79 -8.70 -33.54
CA VAL A 383 16.37 -9.00 -34.86
C VAL A 383 16.10 -10.47 -35.22
N TYR A 384 16.17 -11.40 -34.25
CA TYR A 384 16.06 -12.84 -34.47
C TYR A 384 14.84 -13.49 -33.77
N GLY A 385 14.58 -13.13 -32.52
CA GLY A 385 13.49 -13.65 -31.69
C GLY A 385 12.11 -13.37 -32.30
N GLY A 386 11.31 -14.43 -32.41
CA GLY A 386 9.98 -14.36 -33.05
C GLY A 386 10.02 -14.23 -34.58
N ARG A 387 11.20 -14.06 -35.20
CA ARG A 387 11.32 -13.97 -36.66
C ARG A 387 10.76 -15.16 -37.42
N PRO A 388 10.93 -16.42 -36.98
CA PRO A 388 10.38 -17.53 -37.73
C PRO A 388 8.86 -17.40 -37.94
N GLU A 389 8.15 -16.81 -37.00
CA GLU A 389 6.70 -16.57 -37.11
C GLU A 389 6.39 -15.28 -37.88
N LEU A 390 7.13 -14.20 -37.63
CA LEU A 390 6.94 -12.92 -38.34
C LEU A 390 7.18 -13.04 -39.85
N LEU A 391 8.18 -13.82 -40.28
CA LEU A 391 8.50 -14.01 -41.70
C LEU A 391 7.41 -14.76 -42.48
N ARG A 392 6.47 -15.41 -41.79
CA ARG A 392 5.27 -16.01 -42.41
C ARG A 392 4.14 -14.99 -42.63
N LEU A 393 4.21 -13.82 -42.00
CA LEU A 393 3.25 -12.73 -42.20
C LEU A 393 3.65 -11.86 -43.39
N PRO A 394 2.71 -11.07 -43.96
CA PRO A 394 3.02 -10.15 -45.06
C PRO A 394 4.17 -9.20 -44.74
N PHE A 395 4.94 -8.82 -45.76
CA PHE A 395 6.10 -7.94 -45.64
C PHE A 395 5.79 -6.63 -44.89
N VAL A 396 4.60 -6.05 -45.11
CA VAL A 396 4.15 -4.82 -44.43
C VAL A 396 4.11 -5.00 -42.91
N VAL A 397 3.63 -6.15 -42.42
CA VAL A 397 3.57 -6.45 -40.99
C VAL A 397 4.97 -6.55 -40.39
N ASN A 398 5.92 -7.16 -41.12
CA ASN A 398 7.32 -7.23 -40.71
C ASN A 398 7.94 -5.83 -40.60
N MET A 399 7.70 -4.94 -41.56
CA MET A 399 8.21 -3.57 -41.55
C MET A 399 7.62 -2.76 -40.39
N ILE A 400 6.30 -2.84 -40.16
CA ILE A 400 5.64 -2.19 -39.02
C ILE A 400 6.21 -2.70 -37.71
N PHE A 401 6.36 -4.02 -37.54
CA PHE A 401 6.92 -4.61 -36.33
C PHE A 401 8.35 -4.12 -36.06
N ASN A 402 9.20 -4.09 -37.10
CA ASN A 402 10.57 -3.57 -36.98
C ASN A 402 10.61 -2.10 -36.57
N GLY A 403 9.78 -1.28 -37.22
CA GLY A 403 9.63 0.13 -36.89
C GLY A 403 9.18 0.32 -35.44
N LEU A 404 8.20 -0.45 -34.97
CA LEU A 404 7.71 -0.41 -33.60
C LEU A 404 8.79 -0.81 -32.59
N VAL A 405 9.55 -1.89 -32.83
CA VAL A 405 10.63 -2.32 -31.92
C VAL A 405 11.69 -1.22 -31.77
N VAL A 406 12.15 -0.64 -32.88
CA VAL A 406 13.15 0.43 -32.85
C VAL A 406 12.57 1.68 -32.18
N LEU A 407 11.33 2.07 -32.50
CA LEU A 407 10.66 3.22 -31.90
C LEU A 407 10.52 3.05 -30.38
N ILE A 408 9.96 1.93 -29.92
CA ILE A 408 9.70 1.67 -28.49
C ILE A 408 11.01 1.60 -27.72
N SER A 409 12.01 0.89 -28.23
CA SER A 409 13.32 0.77 -27.58
C SER A 409 14.06 2.12 -27.52
N THR A 410 13.94 2.95 -28.55
CA THR A 410 14.51 4.31 -28.57
C THR A 410 13.79 5.24 -27.62
N LEU A 411 12.45 5.21 -27.56
CA LEU A 411 11.67 5.99 -26.59
C LEU A 411 12.03 5.63 -25.16
N TRP A 412 12.19 4.33 -24.88
CA TRP A 412 12.65 3.87 -23.57
C TRP A 412 14.08 4.35 -23.27
N LEU A 413 15.00 4.29 -24.25
CA LEU A 413 16.38 4.78 -24.12
C LEU A 413 16.40 6.27 -23.78
N VAL A 414 15.69 7.11 -24.53
CA VAL A 414 15.64 8.57 -24.33
C VAL A 414 15.09 8.91 -22.94
N ARG A 415 14.00 8.26 -22.53
CA ARG A 415 13.39 8.46 -21.20
C ARG A 415 14.33 8.04 -20.06
N THR A 416 15.06 6.95 -20.26
CA THR A 416 15.89 6.37 -19.20
C THR A 416 17.26 7.04 -19.11
N TRP A 417 17.82 7.52 -20.23
CA TRP A 417 19.19 8.05 -20.32
C TRP A 417 19.55 9.13 -19.30
N GLY A 418 18.63 10.08 -19.08
CA GLY A 418 18.82 11.20 -18.16
C GLY A 418 18.44 10.91 -16.70
N ARG A 419 17.89 9.73 -16.40
CA ARG A 419 17.34 9.43 -15.08
C ARG A 419 18.47 9.24 -14.06
N THR A 420 18.35 9.87 -12.88
CA THR A 420 19.34 9.75 -11.80
C THR A 420 18.69 9.37 -10.47
N ASN A 421 19.49 8.75 -9.59
CA ASN A 421 19.07 8.42 -8.23
C ASN A 421 18.72 9.69 -7.40
N GLU A 422 19.43 10.79 -7.64
CA GLU A 422 19.14 12.07 -6.98
C GLU A 422 17.79 12.63 -7.41
N GLN A 423 17.49 12.59 -8.71
CA GLN A 423 16.18 13.01 -9.22
C GLN A 423 15.06 12.19 -8.62
N TYR A 424 15.23 10.86 -8.55
CA TYR A 424 14.28 9.97 -7.88
C TYR A 424 14.04 10.35 -6.40
N LYS A 425 15.12 10.58 -5.64
CA LYS A 425 15.02 11.01 -4.24
C LYS A 425 14.30 12.35 -4.08
N LYS A 426 14.64 13.34 -4.91
CA LYS A 426 14.00 14.66 -4.92
C LYS A 426 12.50 14.56 -5.23
N GLU A 427 12.13 13.83 -6.28
CA GLU A 427 10.73 13.60 -6.63
C GLU A 427 9.97 12.91 -5.50
N SER A 428 10.55 11.87 -4.89
CA SER A 428 9.92 11.17 -3.77
C SER A 428 9.67 12.08 -2.56
N ILE A 429 10.61 12.97 -2.25
CA ILE A 429 10.48 13.93 -1.14
C ILE A 429 9.45 15.01 -1.49
N ALA A 430 9.50 15.57 -2.70
CA ALA A 430 8.55 16.58 -3.15
C ALA A 430 7.12 16.02 -3.18
N ASP A 431 6.91 14.78 -3.62
CA ASP A 431 5.58 14.17 -3.61
C ASP A 431 5.03 14.01 -2.17
N LYS A 432 5.88 13.67 -1.19
CA LYS A 432 5.51 13.64 0.23
C LYS A 432 5.17 15.04 0.74
N LEU A 433 6.02 16.02 0.45
CA LEU A 433 5.78 17.42 0.80
C LEU A 433 4.45 17.91 0.22
N ARG A 434 4.16 17.59 -1.04
CA ARG A 434 2.90 17.96 -1.71
C ARG A 434 1.70 17.39 -0.97
N ARG A 435 1.76 16.12 -0.56
CA ARG A 435 0.68 15.47 0.21
C ARG A 435 0.47 16.12 1.56
N GLN A 436 1.54 16.48 2.26
CA GLN A 436 1.44 17.12 3.57
C GLN A 436 0.94 18.57 3.46
N LEU A 437 1.37 19.32 2.45
CA LEU A 437 0.84 20.65 2.16
C LEU A 437 -0.66 20.61 1.83
N LYS A 438 -1.14 19.61 1.08
CA LYS A 438 -2.58 19.42 0.80
C LYS A 438 -3.43 19.16 2.05
N LYS A 439 -2.84 18.73 3.17
CA LYS A 439 -3.56 18.53 4.44
C LYS A 439 -3.79 19.84 5.20
N LEU A 440 -3.06 20.90 4.85
CA LEU A 440 -3.27 22.22 5.44
C LEU A 440 -4.57 22.82 4.86
N SER A 441 -5.37 23.47 5.71
CA SER A 441 -6.61 24.15 5.31
C SER A 441 -6.34 25.52 4.69
N ILE A 442 -5.41 25.58 3.74
CA ILE A 442 -4.97 26.80 3.06
C ILE A 442 -5.30 26.68 1.56
N ASP A 443 -5.93 27.71 0.99
CA ASP A 443 -6.19 27.74 -0.45
C ASP A 443 -4.95 28.22 -1.22
N PHE A 444 -4.09 27.27 -1.57
CA PHE A 444 -2.89 27.50 -2.37
C PHE A 444 -3.17 28.00 -3.79
N THR A 445 -4.39 27.81 -4.30
CA THR A 445 -4.77 28.20 -5.68
C THR A 445 -4.74 29.71 -5.86
N SER A 446 -5.12 30.44 -4.82
CA SER A 446 -5.07 31.91 -4.77
C SER A 446 -3.64 32.46 -4.80
N VAL A 447 -2.71 31.76 -4.15
CA VAL A 447 -1.28 32.14 -4.05
C VAL A 447 -0.50 31.74 -5.32
N LEU A 448 -0.93 30.67 -5.99
CA LEU A 448 -0.27 30.10 -7.17
C LEU A 448 -0.76 30.68 -8.51
N GLY A 449 -1.54 31.76 -8.48
CA GLY A 449 -2.06 32.39 -9.69
C GLY A 449 -2.97 31.46 -10.50
N GLY A 450 -3.78 30.64 -9.83
CA GLY A 450 -4.73 29.72 -10.47
C GLY A 450 -4.17 28.32 -10.77
N ARG A 451 -2.88 28.05 -10.51
CA ARG A 451 -2.32 26.68 -10.59
C ARG A 451 -2.60 25.90 -9.31
N THR A 452 -2.75 24.58 -9.45
CA THR A 452 -2.89 23.68 -8.30
C THR A 452 -1.53 23.17 -7.83
N LEU A 453 -1.47 22.62 -6.61
CA LEU A 453 -0.25 22.00 -6.08
C LEU A 453 0.27 20.84 -6.95
N ASP A 454 -0.61 20.18 -7.72
CA ASP A 454 -0.25 19.08 -8.61
C ASP A 454 0.49 19.54 -9.88
N ASP A 455 0.36 20.81 -10.24
CA ASP A 455 1.00 21.40 -11.42
C ASP A 455 2.45 21.79 -11.17
N LEU A 456 2.91 21.80 -9.91
CA LEU A 456 4.24 22.23 -9.51
C LEU A 456 5.27 21.11 -9.68
N LYS A 457 6.40 21.44 -10.32
CA LYS A 457 7.58 20.55 -10.35
C LYS A 457 8.19 20.42 -8.95
N ALA A 458 8.98 19.38 -8.72
CA ALA A 458 9.65 19.15 -7.43
C ALA A 458 10.41 20.39 -6.93
N ASP A 459 11.19 21.04 -7.82
CA ASP A 459 11.96 22.24 -7.45
C ASP A 459 11.06 23.47 -7.17
N GLU A 460 9.88 23.57 -7.81
CA GLU A 460 8.92 24.67 -7.58
C GLU A 460 8.15 24.47 -6.26
N LEU A 461 7.82 23.21 -5.96
CA LEU A 461 7.11 22.83 -4.74
C LEU A 461 7.92 23.12 -3.49
N ASP A 462 9.23 22.90 -3.57
CA ASP A 462 10.14 23.16 -2.46
C ASP A 462 10.29 24.66 -2.15
N LEU A 463 10.14 25.54 -3.14
CA LEU A 463 10.16 27.00 -2.95
C LEU A 463 8.86 27.52 -2.34
N LEU A 464 7.74 26.85 -2.64
CA LEU A 464 6.43 27.25 -2.15
C LEU A 464 6.34 27.23 -0.63
N ALA A 465 6.93 26.23 0.01
CA ALA A 465 6.87 26.08 1.47
C ALA A 465 7.55 27.23 2.24
N GLN A 466 8.47 27.96 1.59
CA GLN A 466 9.20 29.07 2.18
C GLN A 466 8.48 30.43 1.99
N VAL A 467 7.68 30.57 0.93
CA VAL A 467 7.21 31.87 0.43
C VAL A 467 5.75 32.17 0.77
N VAL A 468 4.97 31.18 1.21
CA VAL A 468 3.54 31.38 1.52
C VAL A 468 3.39 32.13 2.87
N PRO A 469 2.90 33.39 2.88
CA PRO A 469 2.80 34.20 4.11
C PRO A 469 1.78 33.66 5.12
N GLN A 470 0.85 32.83 4.65
CA GLN A 470 -0.26 32.27 5.42
C GLN A 470 0.12 30.99 6.19
N VAL A 471 1.34 30.45 5.99
CA VAL A 471 1.81 29.24 6.68
C VAL A 471 2.54 29.63 7.96
N THR A 472 2.02 29.22 9.11
CA THR A 472 2.64 29.51 10.41
C THR A 472 3.87 28.62 10.66
N LYS A 473 4.72 28.97 11.64
CA LYS A 473 5.84 28.11 12.05
C LYS A 473 5.34 26.71 12.49
N GLN A 474 4.19 26.65 13.14
CA GLN A 474 3.60 25.40 13.61
C GLN A 474 3.13 24.51 12.44
N ASP A 475 2.59 25.10 11.37
CA ASP A 475 2.22 24.37 10.15
C ASP A 475 3.46 23.79 9.45
N ARG A 476 4.58 24.54 9.40
CA ARG A 476 5.85 24.06 8.82
C ARG A 476 6.40 22.86 9.59
N ILE A 477 6.37 22.94 10.91
CA ILE A 477 6.76 21.86 11.83
C ILE A 477 5.87 20.62 11.60
N GLN A 478 4.56 20.81 11.49
CA GLN A 478 3.61 19.72 11.23
C GLN A 478 3.83 19.06 9.86
N VAL A 479 4.06 19.87 8.81
CA VAL A 479 4.38 19.38 7.47
C VAL A 479 5.70 18.60 7.48
N TYR A 480 6.74 19.14 8.11
CA TYR A 480 8.03 18.45 8.21
C TYR A 480 7.91 17.13 8.97
N LYS A 481 7.19 17.11 10.11
CA LYS A 481 6.91 15.89 10.87
C LYS A 481 6.22 14.84 10.00
N GLY A 482 5.19 15.25 9.25
CA GLY A 482 4.52 14.36 8.30
C GLY A 482 5.46 13.82 7.22
N VAL A 483 6.33 14.66 6.64
CA VAL A 483 7.33 14.20 5.64
C VAL A 483 8.35 13.24 6.25
N LEU A 484 8.77 13.47 7.50
CA LEU A 484 9.68 12.61 8.25
C LEU A 484 9.04 11.23 8.49
N GLU A 485 7.83 11.20 9.04
CA GLU A 485 7.04 9.98 9.27
C GLU A 485 6.85 9.17 7.97
N GLU A 486 6.40 9.81 6.89
CA GLU A 486 6.23 9.13 5.60
C GLU A 486 7.56 8.62 5.03
N SER A 487 8.67 9.31 5.29
CA SER A 487 10.00 8.93 4.80
C SER A 487 10.61 7.75 5.55
N LEU A 488 10.38 7.68 6.86
CA LEU A 488 10.72 6.53 7.69
C LEU A 488 9.82 5.33 7.33
N ALA A 489 8.51 5.53 7.19
CA ALA A 489 7.55 4.47 6.87
C ALA A 489 7.77 3.88 5.46
N SER A 490 8.07 4.70 4.45
CA SER A 490 8.47 4.23 3.10
C SER A 490 9.87 3.60 3.09
N GLY A 491 10.62 3.73 4.18
CA GLY A 491 12.02 3.34 4.30
C GLY A 491 12.92 4.05 3.28
N ASN A 492 12.52 5.19 2.72
CA ASN A 492 13.38 5.95 1.79
C ASN A 492 14.51 6.66 2.54
N VAL A 493 14.31 6.87 3.83
CA VAL A 493 15.23 7.51 4.76
C VAL A 493 15.35 6.63 6.00
N GLU A 494 16.57 6.45 6.50
CA GLU A 494 16.85 5.80 7.78
C GLU A 494 16.88 6.86 8.89
N ALA A 495 16.44 6.52 10.11
CA ALA A 495 16.43 7.46 11.23
C ALA A 495 17.81 8.07 11.50
N THR A 496 18.87 7.25 11.47
CA THR A 496 20.29 7.65 11.64
C THR A 496 20.75 8.69 10.63
N ASN A 497 20.30 8.57 9.38
CA ASN A 497 20.70 9.44 8.26
C ASN A 497 19.61 10.45 7.89
N SER A 498 18.57 10.58 8.70
CA SER A 498 17.38 11.36 8.36
C SER A 498 17.64 12.86 8.34
N LEU A 499 18.43 13.35 9.31
CA LEU A 499 18.90 14.74 9.37
C LEU A 499 19.54 15.18 8.06
N LYS A 500 20.47 14.38 7.52
CA LYS A 500 21.18 14.68 6.27
C LYS A 500 20.31 14.44 5.04
N SER A 501 19.50 13.39 5.03
CA SER A 501 18.68 13.03 3.86
C SER A 501 17.53 14.02 3.62
N LEU A 502 17.03 14.65 4.67
CA LEU A 502 15.96 15.67 4.61
C LEU A 502 16.49 17.09 4.78
N GLU A 503 17.81 17.30 4.77
CA GLU A 503 18.45 18.61 4.97
C GLU A 503 17.83 19.71 4.10
N SER A 504 17.63 19.42 2.80
CA SER A 504 17.03 20.37 1.86
C SER A 504 15.61 20.82 2.25
N VAL A 505 14.77 19.91 2.76
CA VAL A 505 13.41 20.24 3.21
C VAL A 505 13.44 20.90 4.58
N ARG A 506 14.30 20.41 5.48
CA ARG A 506 14.49 20.95 6.82
C ARG A 506 14.88 22.43 6.79
N GLN A 507 15.91 22.76 6.00
CA GLN A 507 16.39 24.14 5.84
C GLN A 507 15.32 25.05 5.25
N ARG A 508 14.54 24.55 4.28
CA ARG A 508 13.48 25.34 3.60
C ARG A 508 12.24 25.55 4.45
N LEU A 509 11.90 24.59 5.32
CA LEU A 509 10.83 24.72 6.33
C LEU A 509 11.31 25.42 7.61
N GLU A 510 12.57 25.86 7.66
CA GLU A 510 13.20 26.52 8.81
C GLU A 510 13.14 25.69 10.11
N VAL A 511 13.24 24.36 9.98
CA VAL A 511 13.23 23.43 11.11
C VAL A 511 14.64 23.27 11.66
N THR A 512 14.85 23.45 12.96
CA THR A 512 16.18 23.30 13.58
C THR A 512 16.58 21.83 13.74
N GLU A 513 17.84 21.57 14.09
CA GLU A 513 18.29 20.20 14.35
C GLU A 513 17.64 19.66 15.64
N GLU A 514 17.50 20.52 16.66
CA GLU A 514 16.83 20.21 17.92
C GLU A 514 15.34 19.86 17.69
N GLU A 515 14.64 20.64 16.86
CA GLU A 515 13.25 20.36 16.49
C GLU A 515 13.12 19.03 15.74
N HIS A 516 14.09 18.70 14.87
CA HIS A 516 14.11 17.40 14.19
C HIS A 516 14.31 16.22 15.16
N TYR A 517 15.25 16.33 16.11
CA TYR A 517 15.47 15.28 17.10
C TYR A 517 14.29 15.15 18.07
N ALA A 518 13.66 16.25 18.47
CA ALA A 518 12.44 16.24 19.28
C ALA A 518 11.29 15.49 18.57
N MET A 519 11.16 15.65 17.26
CA MET A 519 10.18 14.88 16.48
C MET A 519 10.52 13.39 16.40
N LEU A 520 11.81 13.03 16.27
CA LEU A 520 12.23 11.63 16.30
C LEU A 520 11.86 10.99 17.64
N SER A 521 12.10 11.67 18.78
CA SER A 521 11.66 11.18 20.09
C SER A 521 10.14 11.10 20.21
N GLU A 522 9.38 12.04 19.65
CA GLU A 522 7.92 11.99 19.65
C GLU A 522 7.35 10.82 18.81
N ILE A 523 8.07 10.42 17.75
CA ILE A 523 7.76 9.24 16.93
C ILE A 523 8.15 7.92 17.67
N GLY A 524 8.77 8.01 18.86
CA GLY A 524 9.24 6.87 19.64
C GLY A 524 10.64 6.39 19.25
N ILE A 525 11.47 7.26 18.69
CA ILE A 525 12.89 7.02 18.37
C ILE A 525 13.72 7.88 19.33
N ASP A 526 13.98 7.37 20.54
CA ASP A 526 14.61 8.14 21.62
C ASP A 526 16.10 8.42 21.41
N ASP A 527 16.83 7.53 20.73
CA ASP A 527 18.22 7.79 20.34
C ASP A 527 18.56 7.11 18.99
N PRO A 528 18.64 7.87 17.88
CA PRO A 528 18.95 7.34 16.56
C PRO A 528 20.30 6.62 16.49
N THR A 529 21.24 6.95 17.37
CA THR A 529 22.60 6.38 17.42
C THR A 529 22.71 5.14 18.30
N LEU A 530 21.82 5.00 19.30
CA LEU A 530 21.65 3.79 20.13
C LEU A 530 20.59 2.82 19.60
N ILE A 531 19.86 3.17 18.53
CA ILE A 531 19.21 2.15 17.70
C ILE A 531 20.35 1.31 17.12
N ASN A 532 20.71 0.24 17.84
CA ASN A 532 21.40 -0.88 17.24
C ASN A 532 20.56 -1.28 16.03
N ALA A 533 21.10 -1.00 14.84
CA ALA A 533 20.52 -1.40 13.56
C ALA A 533 20.43 -2.94 13.39
N GLU A 534 20.63 -3.69 14.48
CA GLU A 534 20.86 -5.13 14.53
C GLU A 534 19.71 -5.93 15.16
N GLU A 535 18.73 -5.32 15.86
CA GLU A 535 17.70 -6.13 16.54
C GLU A 535 16.61 -6.65 15.59
N TYR A 536 16.27 -5.89 14.54
CA TYR A 536 15.38 -6.36 13.48
C TYR A 536 15.87 -5.90 12.13
N SER A 537 16.00 -6.84 11.18
CA SER A 537 16.26 -6.50 9.79
C SER A 537 15.13 -5.60 9.24
N ARG A 538 15.43 -4.76 8.25
CA ARG A 538 14.44 -3.91 7.54
C ARG A 538 13.23 -4.71 7.04
N GLU A 539 13.44 -5.99 6.74
CA GLU A 539 12.41 -6.95 6.35
C GLU A 539 11.48 -7.31 7.52
N GLU A 540 12.04 -7.57 8.69
CA GLU A 540 11.28 -7.92 9.90
C GLU A 540 10.45 -6.75 10.40
N ARG A 541 10.98 -5.52 10.40
CA ARG A 541 10.20 -4.32 10.75
C ARG A 541 8.96 -4.15 9.88
N PHE A 542 9.12 -4.24 8.55
CA PHE A 542 8.00 -4.08 7.62
C PHE A 542 6.95 -5.20 7.75
N ARG A 543 7.38 -6.41 8.07
CA ARG A 543 6.49 -7.56 8.32
C ARG A 543 5.66 -7.36 9.60
N ILE A 544 6.28 -6.91 10.68
CA ILE A 544 5.62 -6.63 11.97
C ILE A 544 4.64 -5.46 11.82
N GLU A 545 5.03 -4.38 11.13
CA GLU A 545 4.13 -3.24 10.87
C GLU A 545 2.91 -3.61 10.02
N SER A 546 3.10 -4.40 8.96
CA SER A 546 1.98 -4.87 8.12
C SER A 546 1.01 -5.76 8.90
N TYR A 547 1.55 -6.56 9.83
CA TYR A 547 0.75 -7.38 10.73
C TYR A 547 -0.01 -6.53 11.77
N LYS A 548 0.66 -5.54 12.39
CA LYS A 548 0.05 -4.58 13.30
C LYS A 548 -1.13 -3.86 12.67
N GLU A 549 -0.99 -3.38 11.44
CA GLU A 549 -2.07 -2.72 10.70
C GLU A 549 -3.22 -3.66 10.36
N SER A 550 -2.91 -4.90 9.98
CA SER A 550 -3.91 -5.94 9.71
C SER A 550 -4.73 -6.31 10.95
N ILE A 551 -4.10 -6.31 12.14
CA ILE A 551 -4.78 -6.52 13.42
C ILE A 551 -5.55 -5.27 13.83
N ALA A 552 -4.96 -4.08 13.69
CA ALA A 552 -5.61 -2.82 14.01
C ALA A 552 -6.93 -2.67 13.24
N GLY A 553 -6.96 -3.05 11.95
CA GLY A 553 -8.18 -3.04 11.15
C GLY A 553 -9.27 -3.97 11.68
N ILE A 554 -8.91 -5.18 12.13
CA ILE A 554 -9.84 -6.13 12.76
C ILE A 554 -10.34 -5.55 14.09
N LEU A 555 -9.44 -5.05 14.94
CA LEU A 555 -9.81 -4.46 16.22
C LEU A 555 -10.68 -3.22 16.06
N GLN A 556 -10.47 -2.42 15.01
CA GLN A 556 -11.28 -1.24 14.74
C GLN A 556 -12.71 -1.60 14.32
N GLU A 557 -12.87 -2.64 13.49
CA GLU A 557 -14.20 -3.19 13.14
C GLU A 557 -14.94 -3.75 14.37
N LEU A 558 -14.20 -4.28 15.35
CA LEU A 558 -14.73 -4.80 16.60
C LEU A 558 -15.13 -3.69 17.58
N VAL A 559 -14.35 -2.60 17.63
CA VAL A 559 -14.70 -1.39 18.39
C VAL A 559 -15.93 -0.71 17.79
N ASP A 560 -16.04 -0.64 16.46
CA ASP A 560 -17.19 -0.04 15.77
C ASP A 560 -18.48 -0.87 15.91
N SER A 561 -18.36 -2.17 16.19
CA SER A 561 -19.50 -3.08 16.45
C SER A 561 -19.88 -3.23 17.93
N GLY A 562 -19.14 -2.58 18.83
CA GLY A 562 -19.45 -2.54 20.26
C GLY A 562 -19.27 -3.87 21.00
N MET A 563 -18.51 -4.82 20.45
CA MET A 563 -18.25 -6.15 21.01
C MET A 563 -16.98 -6.15 21.89
N PRO A 564 -16.93 -6.84 23.05
CA PRO A 564 -15.74 -6.88 23.92
C PRO A 564 -14.52 -7.45 23.20
N VAL A 565 -13.33 -6.84 23.33
CA VAL A 565 -12.11 -7.35 22.65
C VAL A 565 -11.73 -8.76 23.08
N GLY A 566 -11.99 -9.16 24.33
CA GLY A 566 -11.78 -10.54 24.78
C GLY A 566 -12.64 -11.56 24.03
N GLU A 567 -13.95 -11.27 23.86
CA GLU A 567 -14.88 -12.08 23.06
C GLU A 567 -14.65 -11.94 21.56
N ALA A 568 -14.16 -10.80 21.09
CA ALA A 568 -13.94 -10.54 19.68
C ALA A 568 -12.63 -11.15 19.16
N VAL A 569 -11.57 -11.13 19.97
CA VAL A 569 -10.33 -11.88 19.73
C VAL A 569 -10.62 -13.38 19.77
N SER A 570 -11.53 -13.83 20.63
CA SER A 570 -11.95 -15.23 20.66
C SER A 570 -12.89 -15.61 19.50
N ALA A 571 -13.83 -14.74 19.09
CA ALA A 571 -14.72 -14.92 17.95
C ALA A 571 -13.97 -14.88 16.60
N ARG A 572 -12.92 -14.07 16.51
CA ARG A 572 -12.02 -14.00 15.34
C ARG A 572 -10.69 -14.73 15.60
N THR A 573 -10.60 -15.66 16.57
CA THR A 573 -9.36 -16.42 16.87
C THR A 573 -8.81 -17.07 15.63
N ASN A 574 -9.68 -17.67 14.81
CA ASN A 574 -9.29 -18.34 13.58
C ASN A 574 -8.72 -17.34 12.56
N GLN A 575 -9.28 -16.13 12.45
CA GLN A 575 -8.72 -15.08 11.58
C GLN A 575 -7.39 -14.53 12.10
N ILE A 576 -7.26 -14.29 13.42
CA ILE A 576 -6.00 -13.82 14.03
C ILE A 576 -4.92 -14.91 13.93
N ALA A 577 -5.27 -16.17 14.15
CA ALA A 577 -4.38 -17.32 13.92
C ALA A 577 -3.97 -17.41 12.46
N ASN A 578 -4.91 -17.25 11.51
CA ASN A 578 -4.59 -17.19 10.09
C ASN A 578 -3.65 -16.03 9.76
N LEU A 579 -3.82 -14.84 10.35
CA LEU A 579 -2.90 -13.72 10.16
C LEU A 579 -1.51 -13.99 10.77
N LYS A 580 -1.43 -14.59 11.96
CA LYS A 580 -0.14 -15.06 12.52
C LYS A 580 0.55 -16.02 11.57
N ASN A 581 -0.22 -16.92 10.95
CA ASN A 581 0.27 -17.89 10.00
C ASN A 581 0.75 -17.21 8.70
N GLU A 582 -0.03 -16.26 8.18
CA GLU A 582 0.24 -15.54 6.95
C GLU A 582 1.50 -14.65 7.04
N TYR A 583 1.66 -13.92 8.14
CA TYR A 583 2.80 -13.04 8.38
C TYR A 583 3.98 -13.72 9.09
N ASN A 584 3.89 -15.02 9.36
CA ASN A 584 4.91 -15.80 10.09
C ASN A 584 5.33 -15.14 11.42
N ILE A 585 4.35 -14.65 12.19
CA ILE A 585 4.56 -13.93 13.45
C ILE A 585 4.66 -14.94 14.60
N ASN A 586 5.70 -14.82 15.43
CA ASN A 586 5.88 -15.66 16.61
C ASN A 586 5.03 -15.14 17.80
N SER A 587 4.98 -15.90 18.89
CA SER A 587 4.15 -15.54 20.05
C SER A 587 4.62 -14.25 20.75
N GLU A 588 5.92 -14.01 20.81
CA GLU A 588 6.53 -12.85 21.46
C GLU A 588 6.28 -11.56 20.66
N GLU A 589 6.54 -11.59 19.35
CA GLU A 589 6.24 -10.52 18.39
C GLU A 589 4.74 -10.15 18.43
N HIS A 590 3.86 -11.13 18.55
CA HIS A 590 2.43 -10.88 18.67
C HIS A 590 2.08 -10.15 19.97
N LEU A 591 2.64 -10.57 21.10
CA LEU A 591 2.41 -9.93 22.39
C LEU A 591 2.90 -8.47 22.37
N GLN A 592 4.07 -8.22 21.77
CA GLN A 592 4.63 -6.88 21.62
C GLN A 592 3.77 -5.96 20.71
N VAL A 593 3.19 -6.51 19.65
CA VAL A 593 2.27 -5.77 18.77
C VAL A 593 0.98 -5.42 19.50
N LEU A 594 0.44 -6.35 20.28
CA LEU A 594 -0.76 -6.11 21.09
C LEU A 594 -0.50 -5.05 22.17
N SER A 595 0.59 -5.16 22.93
CA SER A 595 0.93 -4.16 23.95
C SER A 595 1.06 -2.75 23.36
N GLY A 596 1.78 -2.62 22.23
CA GLY A 596 1.92 -1.33 21.55
C GLY A 596 0.61 -0.78 20.94
N LEU A 597 -0.37 -1.63 20.65
CA LEU A 597 -1.73 -1.19 20.29
C LEU A 597 -2.48 -0.67 21.52
N PHE A 598 -2.35 -1.30 22.68
CA PHE A 598 -2.94 -0.82 23.93
C PHE A 598 -2.36 0.53 24.38
N ASP A 599 -1.04 0.72 24.26
CA ASP A 599 -0.39 2.00 24.57
C ASP A 599 -0.93 3.17 23.72
N SER A 600 -1.31 2.89 22.46
CA SER A 600 -1.86 3.91 21.55
C SER A 600 -3.28 4.38 21.93
N LEU A 601 -4.00 3.63 22.78
CA LEU A 601 -5.34 3.99 23.23
C LEU A 601 -5.33 4.95 24.42
N ARG A 602 -4.23 4.97 25.19
CA ARG A 602 -4.08 5.81 26.39
C ARG A 602 -4.25 7.31 26.10
N PRO A 603 -3.62 7.92 25.07
CA PRO A 603 -3.81 9.34 24.77
C PRO A 603 -5.26 9.66 24.36
N LYS A 604 -5.95 8.73 23.68
CA LYS A 604 -7.35 8.89 23.30
C LYS A 604 -8.26 8.88 24.54
N ALA A 605 -7.97 8.00 25.50
CA ALA A 605 -8.68 7.92 26.76
C ALA A 605 -8.52 9.20 27.61
N GLU A 606 -7.30 9.71 27.73
CA GLU A 606 -7.02 10.96 28.46
C GLU A 606 -7.71 12.16 27.81
N LYS A 607 -7.74 12.23 26.47
CA LYS A 607 -8.48 13.28 25.75
C LYS A 607 -9.98 13.21 26.03
N LEU A 608 -10.58 12.02 26.04
CA LEU A 608 -12.00 11.83 26.36
C LEU A 608 -12.29 12.20 27.82
N LEU A 609 -11.42 11.84 28.75
CA LEU A 609 -11.57 12.20 30.16
C LEU A 609 -11.45 13.71 30.38
N ALA A 610 -10.52 14.39 29.70
CA ALA A 610 -10.39 15.84 29.76
C ALA A 610 -11.66 16.53 29.25
N LEU A 611 -12.24 16.06 28.14
CA LEU A 611 -13.53 16.55 27.63
C LEU A 611 -14.65 16.32 28.64
N LEU A 612 -14.70 15.14 29.26
CA LEU A 612 -15.69 14.80 30.28
C LEU A 612 -15.58 15.70 31.52
N GLN A 613 -14.36 16.06 31.94
CA GLN A 613 -14.12 16.98 33.05
C GLN A 613 -14.66 18.38 32.77
N THR A 614 -14.44 18.90 31.57
CA THR A 614 -14.99 20.20 31.14
C THR A 614 -16.52 20.16 31.09
N GLU A 615 -17.13 19.09 30.59
CA GLU A 615 -18.60 18.98 30.57
C GLU A 615 -19.21 18.78 31.96
N ASN A 616 -18.49 18.10 32.87
CA ASN A 616 -18.94 17.96 34.25
C ASN A 616 -18.87 19.27 35.04
N SER A 617 -17.84 20.10 34.84
CA SER A 617 -17.77 21.40 35.51
C SER A 617 -18.97 22.28 35.13
N ARG A 618 -19.31 22.33 33.83
CA ARG A 618 -20.48 23.06 33.32
C ARG A 618 -21.78 22.52 33.90
N TYR A 619 -21.96 21.20 33.92
CA TYR A 619 -23.14 20.57 34.54
C TYR A 619 -23.27 20.89 36.03
N GLN A 620 -22.18 20.82 36.80
CA GLN A 620 -22.18 21.12 38.23
C GLN A 620 -22.54 22.58 38.53
N VAL A 621 -22.02 23.53 37.74
CA VAL A 621 -22.33 24.96 37.89
C VAL A 621 -23.83 25.21 37.65
N ILE A 622 -24.39 24.63 36.59
CA ILE A 622 -25.82 24.74 36.26
C ILE A 622 -26.70 23.96 37.26
N SER A 623 -26.24 22.83 37.77
CA SER A 623 -26.98 21.96 38.70
C SER A 623 -27.07 22.55 40.12
N ASN A 624 -25.97 23.13 40.60
CA ASN A 624 -25.89 23.68 41.95
C ASN A 624 -26.47 25.10 42.09
N PHE A 625 -26.92 25.71 41.00
CA PHE A 625 -27.56 27.02 41.03
C PHE A 625 -28.99 26.95 41.60
N GLN A 626 -29.10 27.17 42.90
CA GLN A 626 -30.36 27.12 43.68
C GLN A 626 -31.44 28.14 43.26
N PRO A 627 -31.12 29.42 42.92
CA PRO A 627 -32.14 30.45 42.70
C PRO A 627 -33.11 30.15 41.54
N TYR A 628 -32.71 29.30 40.59
CA TYR A 628 -33.51 28.94 39.41
C TYR A 628 -33.57 27.42 39.17
N SER A 629 -33.31 26.60 40.19
CA SER A 629 -33.20 25.14 40.08
C SER A 629 -34.44 24.44 39.51
N SER A 630 -35.63 25.02 39.66
CA SER A 630 -36.91 24.52 39.14
C SER A 630 -37.37 25.20 37.84
N THR A 631 -36.55 26.08 37.25
CA THR A 631 -36.93 26.81 36.04
C THR A 631 -36.79 25.90 34.81
N PRO A 632 -37.80 25.85 33.92
CA PRO A 632 -37.80 25.04 32.70
C PRO A 632 -36.49 25.04 31.90
N VAL A 633 -35.87 26.22 31.72
CA VAL A 633 -34.67 26.37 30.88
C VAL A 633 -33.43 25.74 31.51
N PHE A 634 -33.28 25.88 32.83
CA PHE A 634 -32.17 25.26 33.56
C PHE A 634 -32.35 23.74 33.66
N MET A 635 -33.59 23.24 33.75
CA MET A 635 -33.88 21.80 33.65
C MET A 635 -33.52 21.23 32.28
N LEU A 636 -33.87 21.93 31.19
CA LEU A 636 -33.51 21.56 29.83
C LEU A 636 -31.99 21.54 29.64
N LEU A 637 -31.28 22.57 30.09
CA LEU A 637 -29.81 22.64 30.01
C LEU A 637 -29.13 21.50 30.77
N ARG A 638 -29.59 21.16 31.99
CA ARG A 638 -29.07 20.00 32.75
C ARG A 638 -29.24 18.71 31.97
N LYS A 639 -30.41 18.50 31.36
CA LYS A 639 -30.71 17.31 30.56
C LYS A 639 -29.81 17.22 29.31
N LEU A 640 -29.59 18.32 28.61
CA LEU A 640 -28.71 18.38 27.44
C LEU A 640 -27.24 18.11 27.80
N LEU A 641 -26.75 18.73 28.87
CA LEU A 641 -25.38 18.52 29.36
C LEU A 641 -25.16 17.08 29.83
N LEU A 642 -26.12 16.51 30.54
CA LEU A 642 -26.05 15.13 31.00
C LEU A 642 -26.05 14.14 29.82
N ALA A 643 -26.88 14.36 28.81
CA ALA A 643 -26.87 13.55 27.60
C ALA A 643 -25.54 13.65 26.83
N LYS A 644 -24.92 14.84 26.79
CA LYS A 644 -23.59 15.03 26.22
C LYS A 644 -22.51 14.26 27.00
N GLN A 645 -22.58 14.25 28.33
CA GLN A 645 -21.70 13.41 29.15
C GLN A 645 -21.89 11.92 28.86
N GLN A 646 -23.13 11.43 28.69
CA GLN A 646 -23.39 10.03 28.33
C GLN A 646 -22.72 9.63 26.99
N LEU A 647 -22.71 10.53 26.00
CA LEU A 647 -22.03 10.31 24.72
C LEU A 647 -20.51 10.18 24.85
N ILE A 648 -19.92 10.80 25.88
CA ILE A 648 -18.48 10.71 26.16
C ILE A 648 -18.17 9.48 27.04
N VAL A 649 -19.03 9.19 28.01
CA VAL A 649 -18.89 8.06 28.94
C VAL A 649 -18.91 6.72 28.19
N ARG A 650 -19.79 6.52 27.20
CA ARG A 650 -19.87 5.27 26.42
C ARG A 650 -18.53 4.87 25.77
N PRO A 651 -17.87 5.72 24.97
CA PRO A 651 -16.52 5.45 24.46
C PRO A 651 -15.48 5.18 25.57
N LEU A 652 -15.59 5.86 26.71
CA LEU A 652 -14.65 5.72 27.82
C LEU A 652 -14.82 4.37 28.53
N LEU A 653 -16.05 3.90 28.71
CA LEU A 653 -16.36 2.55 29.18
C LEU A 653 -15.86 1.48 28.21
N ALA A 654 -16.00 1.70 26.90
CA ALA A 654 -15.47 0.80 25.88
C ALA A 654 -13.93 0.71 25.94
N VAL A 655 -13.23 1.82 26.19
CA VAL A 655 -11.78 1.82 26.38
C VAL A 655 -11.38 1.11 27.68
N LEU A 656 -12.11 1.32 28.77
CA LEU A 656 -11.85 0.67 30.06
C LEU A 656 -12.08 -0.84 30.01
N GLU A 657 -13.14 -1.27 29.31
CA GLU A 657 -13.38 -2.69 28.98
C GLU A 657 -12.20 -3.29 28.20
N LEU A 658 -11.62 -2.51 27.28
CA LEU A 658 -10.53 -2.94 26.41
C LEU A 658 -9.19 -3.08 27.15
N LEU A 659 -8.94 -2.20 28.13
CA LEU A 659 -7.72 -2.20 28.95
C LEU A 659 -7.77 -3.22 30.10
N ASN A 660 -8.97 -3.66 30.50
CA ASN A 660 -9.25 -4.75 31.44
C ASN A 660 -8.42 -4.71 32.75
N ASP A 661 -7.31 -5.46 32.85
CA ASP A 661 -6.53 -5.64 34.09
C ASP A 661 -5.26 -4.76 34.17
N GLU A 662 -5.03 -3.89 33.18
CA GLU A 662 -3.87 -2.98 33.22
C GLU A 662 -3.98 -2.01 34.43
N PRO A 663 -2.89 -1.75 35.18
CA PRO A 663 -2.91 -0.90 36.36
C PRO A 663 -3.38 0.54 36.05
N ASP A 664 -3.08 1.02 34.84
CA ASP A 664 -3.54 2.33 34.37
C ASP A 664 -5.07 2.38 34.14
N ALA A 665 -5.70 1.24 33.81
CA ALA A 665 -7.14 1.15 33.59
C ALA A 665 -7.91 1.39 34.88
N VAL A 666 -7.39 0.89 36.01
CA VAL A 666 -7.98 1.09 37.35
C VAL A 666 -7.92 2.57 37.75
N HIS A 667 -6.81 3.25 37.49
CA HIS A 667 -6.66 4.67 37.78
C HIS A 667 -7.56 5.54 36.87
N LEU A 668 -7.68 5.18 35.59
CA LEU A 668 -8.59 5.84 34.65
C LEU A 668 -10.06 5.62 35.03
N ALA A 669 -10.43 4.41 35.45
CA ALA A 669 -11.74 4.03 35.95
C ALA A 669 -12.13 4.87 37.17
N GLN A 670 -11.24 4.99 38.15
CA GLN A 670 -11.43 5.80 39.35
C GLN A 670 -11.66 7.28 39.01
N ARG A 671 -10.81 7.87 38.15
CA ARG A 671 -10.96 9.28 37.73
C ARG A 671 -12.27 9.50 36.97
N THR A 672 -12.68 8.54 36.14
CA THR A 672 -13.94 8.61 35.37
C THR A 672 -15.14 8.53 36.32
N GLY A 673 -15.13 7.61 37.27
CA GLY A 673 -16.18 7.43 38.28
C GLY A 673 -16.40 8.65 39.16
N VAL A 674 -15.31 9.35 39.53
CA VAL A 674 -15.38 10.62 40.29
C VAL A 674 -15.96 11.76 39.47
N VAL A 675 -15.63 11.83 38.18
CA VAL A 675 -16.03 12.97 37.33
C VAL A 675 -17.48 12.87 36.87
N ALA A 676 -18.00 11.68 36.55
CA ALA A 676 -19.28 11.58 35.84
C ALA A 676 -20.27 10.58 36.48
N THR A 677 -20.37 10.58 37.81
CA THR A 677 -21.19 9.61 38.57
C THR A 677 -22.65 9.54 38.07
N ASP A 678 -23.29 10.69 37.83
CA ASP A 678 -24.70 10.76 37.37
C ASP A 678 -24.87 10.21 35.95
N ALA A 679 -23.96 10.56 35.04
CA ALA A 679 -24.01 10.09 33.65
C ALA A 679 -23.73 8.59 33.56
N ILE A 680 -22.77 8.09 34.33
CA ILE A 680 -22.43 6.67 34.42
C ILE A 680 -23.60 5.86 34.95
N SER A 681 -24.25 6.31 36.03
CA SER A 681 -25.46 5.69 36.59
C SER A 681 -26.56 5.53 35.52
N GLN A 682 -26.81 6.58 34.74
CA GLN A 682 -27.83 6.55 33.71
C GLN A 682 -27.46 5.65 32.52
N VAL A 683 -26.20 5.64 32.09
CA VAL A 683 -25.72 4.72 31.04
C VAL A 683 -25.85 3.27 31.49
N LEU A 684 -25.42 2.94 32.71
CA LEU A 684 -25.51 1.58 33.25
C LEU A 684 -26.98 1.12 33.44
N THR A 685 -27.89 2.05 33.77
CA THR A 685 -29.32 1.74 33.89
C THR A 685 -29.98 1.52 32.53
N ALA A 686 -29.63 2.35 31.54
CA ALA A 686 -30.14 2.23 30.18
C ALA A 686 -29.58 1.01 29.44
N GLU A 687 -28.32 0.65 29.73
CA GLU A 687 -27.58 -0.43 29.07
C GLU A 687 -26.96 -1.37 30.13
N PRO A 688 -27.77 -2.22 30.79
CA PRO A 688 -27.31 -3.09 31.90
C PRO A 688 -26.25 -4.11 31.50
N GLN A 689 -26.05 -4.34 30.20
CA GLN A 689 -25.01 -5.19 29.64
C GLN A 689 -23.60 -4.74 30.05
N TRP A 690 -23.38 -3.43 30.26
CA TRP A 690 -22.07 -2.90 30.71
C TRP A 690 -21.62 -3.46 32.06
N GLN A 691 -22.55 -3.75 32.96
CA GLN A 691 -22.23 -4.32 34.28
C GLN A 691 -21.69 -5.74 34.19
N GLN A 692 -22.03 -6.48 33.12
CA GLN A 692 -21.53 -7.83 32.86
C GLN A 692 -20.22 -7.82 32.06
N ARG A 693 -20.01 -6.77 31.26
CA ARG A 693 -18.87 -6.61 30.35
C ARG A 693 -17.61 -6.08 31.01
N LEU A 694 -17.76 -5.21 32.00
CA LEU A 694 -16.62 -4.57 32.68
C LEU A 694 -16.02 -5.49 33.75
N ASN A 695 -14.69 -5.43 33.89
CA ASN A 695 -13.97 -6.12 34.96
C ASN A 695 -14.54 -5.71 36.34
N PRO A 696 -14.76 -6.65 37.27
CA PRO A 696 -15.29 -6.35 38.61
C PRO A 696 -14.49 -5.28 39.37
N ASN A 697 -13.16 -5.23 39.19
CA ASN A 697 -12.30 -4.22 39.81
C ASN A 697 -12.55 -2.83 39.21
N ILE A 698 -12.65 -2.73 37.88
CA ILE A 698 -12.99 -1.48 37.18
C ILE A 698 -14.39 -1.01 37.58
N LEU A 699 -15.38 -1.91 37.61
CA LEU A 699 -16.75 -1.59 37.97
C LEU A 699 -16.84 -0.99 39.38
N ARG A 700 -16.05 -1.51 40.32
CA ARG A 700 -15.96 -1.00 41.70
C ARG A 700 -15.39 0.41 41.75
N GLU A 701 -14.34 0.71 40.99
CA GLU A 701 -13.72 2.03 40.97
C GLU A 701 -14.56 3.09 40.20
N ILE A 702 -15.34 2.65 39.20
CA ILE A 702 -16.29 3.52 38.48
C ILE A 702 -17.51 3.89 39.34
N MET A 703 -17.88 3.04 40.31
CA MET A 703 -19.01 3.27 41.23
C MET A 703 -18.60 3.23 42.72
N PRO A 704 -17.92 4.27 43.23
CA PRO A 704 -17.51 4.33 44.64
C PRO A 704 -18.68 4.45 45.65
N GLY A 705 -19.93 4.64 45.18
CA GLY A 705 -21.12 4.93 45.99
C GLY A 705 -22.06 3.76 46.30
N GLY A 706 -21.69 2.50 46.02
CA GLY A 706 -22.30 1.33 46.67
C GLY A 706 -22.83 0.23 45.76
N ILE A 707 -22.19 -0.95 45.87
CA ILE A 707 -22.89 -2.15 46.32
C ILE A 707 -22.43 -2.35 47.77
N SER A 708 -23.31 -2.03 48.72
CA SER A 708 -23.17 -2.24 50.17
C SER A 708 -22.11 -1.43 50.93
N SER A 709 -22.51 -0.32 51.57
CA SER A 709 -22.04 -0.02 52.93
C SER A 709 -22.96 0.94 53.67
N THR A 710 -23.63 0.43 54.70
CA THR A 710 -24.07 1.21 55.87
C THR A 710 -22.82 1.71 56.60
N GLN A 711 -22.41 2.94 56.36
CA GLN A 711 -21.57 3.68 57.31
C GLN A 711 -22.11 5.10 57.43
N GLU A 712 -22.57 5.41 58.64
CA GLU A 712 -22.89 6.75 59.09
C GLU A 712 -21.67 7.66 58.89
N THR A 713 -21.84 8.72 58.09
CA THR A 713 -20.92 9.85 58.07
C THR A 713 -20.98 10.57 59.41
N VAL A 714 -20.04 10.25 60.30
CA VAL A 714 -19.70 11.08 61.46
C VAL A 714 -19.04 12.37 60.95
N VAL A 715 -19.81 13.45 60.89
CA VAL A 715 -19.29 14.80 60.67
C VAL A 715 -18.65 15.29 61.97
N LYS A 716 -17.32 15.38 62.02
CA LYS A 716 -16.60 16.12 63.07
C LYS A 716 -16.80 17.61 62.84
N ALA A 717 -17.48 18.25 63.80
CA ALA A 717 -17.62 19.70 63.90
C ALA A 717 -16.25 20.38 64.18
N GLY A 718 -16.00 21.50 63.51
CA GLY A 718 -14.92 22.42 63.87
C GLY A 718 -14.58 23.41 62.75
N GLY A 719 -15.17 24.62 62.79
CA GLY A 719 -14.76 25.71 61.89
C GLY A 719 -15.81 26.80 61.72
N THR A 720 -15.77 27.79 62.62
CA THR A 720 -16.24 29.19 62.48
C THR A 720 -17.10 29.56 61.27
N LYS A 721 -18.38 29.90 61.55
CA LYS A 721 -19.30 30.59 60.64
C LYS A 721 -18.66 31.85 60.08
N THR A 722 -18.28 31.78 58.80
CA THR A 722 -17.96 32.95 57.99
C THR A 722 -19.05 33.04 56.91
N ILE A 723 -20.12 33.79 57.20
CA ILE A 723 -21.14 34.13 56.21
C ILE A 723 -20.57 35.33 55.44
N LEU A 724 -19.93 35.07 54.30
CA LEU A 724 -19.40 36.09 53.39
C LEU A 724 -19.66 35.63 51.93
N HIS A 725 -20.54 36.35 51.24
CA HIS A 725 -20.66 36.45 49.77
C HIS A 725 -20.60 35.16 48.90
N SER A 726 -21.45 34.16 49.14
CA SER A 726 -21.59 32.98 48.26
C SER A 726 -22.52 33.19 47.05
N GLU A 727 -23.54 34.06 47.17
CA GLU A 727 -24.57 34.21 46.12
C GLU A 727 -24.08 34.96 44.87
N SER A 728 -23.17 35.94 44.99
CA SER A 728 -22.66 36.67 43.82
C SER A 728 -21.64 35.87 43.01
N ARG A 729 -20.85 35.01 43.67
CA ARG A 729 -19.87 34.12 43.00
C ARG A 729 -20.55 32.98 42.24
N SER A 730 -21.71 32.51 42.69
CA SER A 730 -22.47 31.47 41.96
C SER A 730 -23.17 32.04 40.72
N ALA A 731 -23.73 33.25 40.79
CA ALA A 731 -24.35 33.90 39.63
C ALA A 731 -23.35 34.23 38.52
N GLN A 732 -22.15 34.73 38.86
CA GLN A 732 -21.11 35.02 37.88
C GLN A 732 -20.57 33.75 37.20
N ALA A 733 -20.39 32.65 37.97
CA ALA A 733 -19.97 31.38 37.39
C ALA A 733 -21.01 30.80 36.41
N VAL A 734 -22.31 31.00 36.68
CA VAL A 734 -23.40 30.61 35.78
C VAL A 734 -23.43 31.49 34.54
N ASP A 735 -23.27 32.81 34.68
CA ASP A 735 -23.13 33.75 33.54
C ASP A 735 -22.00 33.31 32.59
N ASP A 736 -20.82 33.02 33.13
CA ASP A 736 -19.65 32.61 32.35
C ASP A 736 -19.89 31.25 31.68
N THR A 737 -20.51 30.29 32.39
CA THR A 737 -20.88 28.98 31.83
C THR A 737 -21.90 29.12 30.70
N LEU A 738 -22.90 29.99 30.82
CA LEU A 738 -23.90 30.23 29.78
C LEU A 738 -23.27 30.90 28.55
N LEU A 739 -22.30 31.79 28.73
CA LEU A 739 -21.53 32.39 27.63
C LEU A 739 -20.68 31.34 26.89
N GLU A 740 -20.09 30.37 27.60
CA GLU A 740 -19.40 29.24 26.97
C GLU A 740 -20.36 28.34 26.19
N LEU A 741 -21.54 28.04 26.75
CA LEU A 741 -22.54 27.19 26.12
C LEU A 741 -23.22 27.84 24.90
N LEU A 742 -23.11 29.17 24.76
CA LEU A 742 -23.51 29.88 23.55
C LEU A 742 -22.58 29.61 22.36
N GLN A 743 -21.36 29.13 22.59
CA GLN A 743 -20.40 28.81 21.52
C GLN A 743 -20.49 27.34 21.07
N GLU A 744 -21.40 26.56 21.66
CA GLU A 744 -21.60 25.15 21.32
C GLU A 744 -22.36 24.99 20.00
N PRO A 745 -22.00 24.00 19.17
CA PRO A 745 -22.63 23.80 17.86
C PRO A 745 -24.08 23.27 17.92
N ASN A 746 -24.56 22.88 19.11
CA ASN A 746 -25.94 22.39 19.26
C ASN A 746 -26.91 23.59 19.37
N PRO A 747 -27.80 23.80 18.38
CA PRO A 747 -28.65 24.98 18.32
C PRO A 747 -29.67 25.06 19.47
N ILE A 748 -30.07 23.93 20.06
CA ILE A 748 -30.97 23.90 21.23
C ILE A 748 -30.21 24.38 22.46
N THR A 749 -28.99 23.88 22.68
CA THR A 749 -28.14 24.32 23.79
C THR A 749 -27.82 25.81 23.67
N GLU A 750 -27.51 26.29 22.48
CA GLU A 750 -27.26 27.70 22.21
C GLU A 750 -28.50 28.56 22.49
N SER A 751 -29.67 28.18 21.95
CA SER A 751 -30.93 28.91 22.16
C SER A 751 -31.37 28.91 23.63
N ALA A 752 -31.26 27.76 24.32
CA ALA A 752 -31.56 27.64 25.74
C ALA A 752 -30.58 28.46 26.60
N SER A 753 -29.30 28.49 26.24
CA SER A 753 -28.29 29.30 26.93
C SER A 753 -28.55 30.80 26.75
N LEU A 754 -28.94 31.23 25.55
CA LEU A 754 -29.28 32.64 25.26
C LEU A 754 -30.50 33.09 26.07
N TYR A 755 -31.52 32.23 26.12
CA TYR A 755 -32.74 32.48 26.88
C TYR A 755 -32.46 32.49 28.40
N ALA A 756 -31.69 31.53 28.92
CA ALA A 756 -31.29 31.49 30.33
C ALA A 756 -30.42 32.69 30.72
N LEU A 757 -29.48 33.09 29.85
CA LEU A 757 -28.63 34.27 30.08
C LEU A 757 -29.46 35.55 30.15
N THR A 758 -30.49 35.68 29.32
CA THR A 758 -31.39 36.85 29.34
C THR A 758 -32.24 36.91 30.61
N GLN A 759 -32.65 35.74 31.16
CA GLN A 759 -33.35 35.68 32.45
C GLN A 759 -32.45 36.04 33.64
N LEU A 760 -31.18 35.65 33.58
CA LEU A 760 -30.22 35.91 34.65
C LEU A 760 -29.62 37.32 34.57
N ASN A 761 -29.26 37.77 33.37
CA ASN A 761 -28.63 39.05 33.08
C ASN A 761 -29.13 39.62 31.76
N ARG A 762 -30.20 40.42 31.84
CA ARG A 762 -30.91 40.96 30.68
C ARG A 762 -30.01 41.75 29.73
N ASP A 763 -29.11 42.57 30.25
CA ASP A 763 -28.24 43.43 29.42
C ASP A 763 -27.23 42.59 28.62
N LYS A 764 -26.64 41.56 29.25
CA LYS A 764 -25.73 40.62 28.55
C LYS A 764 -26.47 39.77 27.52
N GLY A 765 -27.66 39.28 27.86
CA GLY A 765 -28.50 38.49 26.95
C GLY A 765 -28.90 39.26 25.68
N ILE A 766 -29.31 40.53 25.84
CA ILE A 766 -29.64 41.42 24.71
C ILE A 766 -28.41 41.70 23.84
N ALA A 767 -27.24 41.94 24.44
CA ALA A 767 -26.01 42.18 23.68
C ALA A 767 -25.61 40.96 22.82
N GLN A 768 -25.71 39.75 23.37
CA GLN A 768 -25.44 38.51 22.62
C GLN A 768 -26.50 38.28 21.53
N ALA A 769 -27.78 38.54 21.80
CA ALA A 769 -28.84 38.43 20.81
C ALA A 769 -28.61 39.38 19.61
N GLN A 770 -28.14 40.61 19.84
CA GLN A 770 -27.76 41.55 18.77
C GLN A 770 -26.58 41.05 17.94
N GLN A 771 -25.57 40.46 18.57
CA GLN A 771 -24.40 39.90 17.90
C GLN A 771 -24.77 38.71 17.00
N ILE A 772 -25.63 37.82 17.50
CA ILE A 772 -26.18 36.66 16.78
C ILE A 772 -26.96 37.09 15.53
N MET A 773 -27.74 38.17 15.62
CA MET A 773 -28.50 38.72 14.48
C MET A 773 -27.60 39.28 13.37
N GLN A 774 -26.35 39.64 13.67
CA GLN A 774 -25.38 40.15 12.69
C GLN A 774 -24.56 39.04 12.01
N GLN A 775 -24.66 37.79 12.47
CA GLN A 775 -23.88 36.68 11.92
C GLN A 775 -24.57 36.07 10.68
N PRO A 776 -23.86 35.97 9.53
CA PRO A 776 -24.47 35.52 8.27
C PRO A 776 -24.84 34.03 8.24
N LEU A 777 -24.19 33.19 9.05
CA LEU A 777 -24.29 31.72 9.03
C LEU A 777 -24.79 31.14 10.38
N GLN A 778 -25.86 31.68 10.96
CA GLN A 778 -26.45 31.17 12.20
C GLN A 778 -27.73 30.35 11.96
N ASN A 779 -27.94 29.31 12.78
CA ASN A 779 -29.11 28.44 12.74
C ASN A 779 -30.43 29.20 12.99
N ASP A 780 -31.49 28.85 12.26
CA ASP A 780 -32.79 29.53 12.32
C ASP A 780 -33.46 29.49 13.71
N LEU A 781 -33.21 28.44 14.50
CA LEU A 781 -33.71 28.33 15.88
C LEU A 781 -33.10 29.42 16.79
N VAL A 782 -31.80 29.64 16.63
CA VAL A 782 -31.04 30.59 17.44
C VAL A 782 -31.38 32.02 17.02
N LYS A 783 -31.47 32.28 15.71
CA LYS A 783 -31.95 33.57 15.18
C LYS A 783 -33.38 33.87 15.62
N GLY A 784 -34.28 32.88 15.59
CA GLY A 784 -35.65 33.02 16.08
C GLY A 784 -35.71 33.36 17.58
N THR A 785 -34.85 32.73 18.38
CA THR A 785 -34.73 33.02 19.82
C THR A 785 -34.18 34.43 20.07
N ALA A 786 -33.14 34.83 19.35
CA ALA A 786 -32.58 36.18 19.42
C ALA A 786 -33.59 37.26 18.99
N ALA A 787 -34.34 37.02 17.91
CA ALA A 787 -35.39 37.93 17.44
C ALA A 787 -36.54 38.07 18.46
N SER A 788 -36.92 37.00 19.16
CA SER A 788 -37.92 37.04 20.24
C SER A 788 -37.42 37.89 21.42
N ILE A 789 -36.17 37.67 21.87
CA ILE A 789 -35.56 38.44 22.97
C ILE A 789 -35.47 39.94 22.63
N LEU A 790 -35.23 40.29 21.36
CA LEU A 790 -35.18 41.68 20.88
C LEU A 790 -36.55 42.30 20.59
N GLY A 791 -37.64 41.55 20.76
CA GLY A 791 -39.01 42.02 20.46
C GLY A 791 -39.29 42.20 18.96
N GLN A 792 -38.56 41.52 18.09
CA GLN A 792 -38.62 41.63 16.63
C GLN A 792 -39.40 40.47 15.97
N ALA A 793 -39.85 39.48 16.75
CA ALA A 793 -40.59 38.32 16.24
C ALA A 793 -42.12 38.46 16.47
N PRO A 794 -42.97 38.05 15.50
CA PRO A 794 -44.43 38.20 15.59
C PRO A 794 -45.15 37.08 16.39
N GLY A 795 -44.47 36.30 17.22
CA GLY A 795 -45.06 35.19 17.99
C GLY A 795 -44.11 34.58 19.03
N THR A 796 -44.60 33.60 19.81
CA THR A 796 -43.78 32.84 20.78
C THR A 796 -42.67 32.07 20.07
N SER A 797 -41.45 32.18 20.58
CA SER A 797 -40.30 31.48 20.00
C SER A 797 -40.41 29.96 20.20
N VAL A 798 -39.81 29.21 19.30
CA VAL A 798 -39.77 27.73 19.34
C VAL A 798 -39.14 27.24 20.66
N ILE A 799 -38.16 27.96 21.21
CA ILE A 799 -37.58 27.63 22.52
C ILE A 799 -38.58 27.88 23.66
N GLU A 800 -39.36 28.96 23.64
CA GLU A 800 -40.41 29.21 24.63
C GLU A 800 -41.50 28.14 24.57
N GLN A 801 -41.86 27.65 23.37
CA GLN A 801 -42.78 26.52 23.18
C GLN A 801 -42.20 25.20 23.75
N LEU A 802 -40.89 24.94 23.58
CA LEU A 802 -40.23 23.79 24.22
C LEU A 802 -40.23 23.90 25.75
N LEU A 803 -40.06 25.12 26.29
CA LEU A 803 -40.02 25.36 27.72
C LEU A 803 -41.40 25.26 28.39
N THR A 804 -42.48 25.62 27.70
CA THR A 804 -43.85 25.40 28.20
C THR A 804 -44.20 23.90 28.25
N MET A 805 -43.62 23.11 27.35
CA MET A 805 -43.78 21.66 27.31
C MET A 805 -42.87 20.89 28.28
N SER A 806 -41.81 21.50 28.80
CA SER A 806 -40.84 20.81 29.65
C SER A 806 -41.39 20.31 30.99
N GLY A 807 -42.59 20.75 31.38
CA GLY A 807 -43.32 20.28 32.56
C GLY A 807 -44.11 18.97 32.34
N GLN A 808 -44.23 18.47 31.10
CA GLN A 808 -44.98 17.25 30.79
C GLN A 808 -44.12 15.98 31.00
N SER A 809 -44.70 14.92 31.57
CA SER A 809 -44.01 13.64 31.85
C SER A 809 -43.38 13.01 30.61
N HIS A 810 -44.05 13.11 29.46
CA HIS A 810 -43.57 12.61 28.17
C HIS A 810 -42.36 13.40 27.63
N PHE A 811 -42.29 14.70 27.89
CA PHE A 811 -41.15 15.54 27.49
C PHE A 811 -39.90 15.23 28.34
N GLN A 812 -40.10 14.82 29.59
CA GLN A 812 -39.00 14.41 30.48
C GLN A 812 -38.31 13.13 30.01
N THR A 813 -38.99 12.25 29.28
CA THR A 813 -38.42 10.98 28.77
C THR A 813 -37.81 11.07 27.35
N MET A 814 -38.06 12.14 26.60
CA MET A 814 -37.50 12.30 25.23
C MET A 814 -35.97 12.51 25.23
N THR A 815 -35.27 11.93 24.25
CA THR A 815 -33.82 12.17 24.04
C THR A 815 -33.57 13.54 23.37
N PRO A 816 -32.35 14.12 23.48
CA PRO A 816 -32.01 15.35 22.78
C PRO A 816 -32.21 15.29 21.26
N ASP A 817 -31.96 14.13 20.64
CA ASP A 817 -32.20 13.94 19.20
C ASP A 817 -33.70 13.93 18.86
N GLN A 818 -34.53 13.35 19.74
CA GLN A 818 -35.98 13.43 19.61
C GLN A 818 -36.46 14.88 19.74
N LEU A 819 -35.90 15.64 20.69
CA LEU A 819 -36.19 17.07 20.85
C LEU A 819 -35.76 17.87 19.60
N LEU A 820 -34.58 17.60 19.05
CA LEU A 820 -34.10 18.25 17.83
C LEU A 820 -34.93 17.89 16.60
N SER A 821 -35.34 16.63 16.46
CA SER A 821 -36.21 16.19 15.36
C SER A 821 -37.58 16.84 15.44
N LEU A 822 -38.12 16.98 16.65
CA LEU A 822 -39.41 17.61 16.91
C LEU A 822 -39.36 19.12 16.63
N VAL A 823 -38.28 19.79 17.04
CA VAL A 823 -38.00 21.20 16.72
C VAL A 823 -37.85 21.41 15.22
N THR A 824 -37.10 20.54 14.54
CA THR A 824 -36.88 20.61 13.10
C THR A 824 -38.19 20.38 12.34
N GLN A 825 -39.01 19.43 12.79
CA GLN A 825 -40.32 19.14 12.19
C GLN A 825 -41.32 20.28 12.41
N ALA A 826 -41.28 20.96 13.55
CA ALA A 826 -42.06 22.17 13.83
C ALA A 826 -41.66 23.33 12.91
N GLN A 827 -40.35 23.57 12.76
CA GLN A 827 -39.81 24.61 11.90
C GLN A 827 -40.09 24.35 10.42
N GLN A 828 -39.95 23.11 9.94
CA GLN A 828 -40.19 22.74 8.54
C GLN A 828 -41.67 22.82 8.15
N ASN A 829 -42.58 22.48 9.06
CA ASN A 829 -44.02 22.46 8.79
C ASN A 829 -44.74 23.74 9.24
N ASN A 830 -44.03 24.69 9.85
CA ASN A 830 -44.57 25.92 10.42
C ASN A 830 -45.77 25.66 11.36
N ARG A 831 -45.65 24.63 12.21
CA ARG A 831 -46.67 24.19 13.17
C ARG A 831 -46.17 24.37 14.59
N ASP A 832 -47.09 24.58 15.53
CA ASP A 832 -46.77 24.65 16.95
C ASP A 832 -46.26 23.27 17.43
N ILE A 833 -45.18 23.27 18.23
CA ILE A 833 -44.62 22.07 18.85
C ILE A 833 -45.70 21.30 19.64
N THR A 834 -46.65 22.01 20.25
CA THR A 834 -47.78 21.45 21.01
C THR A 834 -48.82 20.72 20.14
N GLU A 835 -48.85 20.97 18.82
CA GLU A 835 -49.73 20.28 17.86
C GLU A 835 -49.11 19.01 17.26
N ILE A 836 -47.78 18.86 17.39
CA ILE A 836 -47.01 17.73 16.83
C ILE A 836 -46.90 16.58 17.83
N THR A 837 -46.99 16.90 19.12
CA THR A 837 -47.00 15.91 20.21
C THR A 837 -48.43 15.47 20.50
N PRO A 838 -48.71 14.16 20.65
CA PRO A 838 -50.06 13.72 21.01
C PRO A 838 -50.45 14.27 22.39
N PRO A 839 -51.68 14.79 22.56
CA PRO A 839 -52.16 15.22 23.88
C PRO A 839 -52.12 14.02 24.84
N GLY A 840 -51.54 14.25 26.02
CA GLY A 840 -51.03 13.21 26.92
C GLY A 840 -51.94 11.99 27.14
N GLY A 841 -51.32 10.82 27.07
CA GLY A 841 -51.82 9.55 27.63
C GLY A 841 -51.03 9.19 28.89
#